data_AF-A0A3E2GZV0-F1
#
_entry.id   AF-A0A3E2GZV0-F1
#
_cell.length_a   1.000
_cell.length_b   1.000
_cell.length_c   1.000
_cell.angle_alpha   90.00
_cell.angle_beta   90.00
_cell.angle_gamma   90.00
#
_symmetry.space_group_name_H-M   'P 1'
#
loop_
_entity.id
_entity.type
_entity.pdbx_description
1 polymer ?
#
loop_
_entity_poly.entity_id
_entity_poly.type
_entity_poly.pdbx_seq_one_letter_code
_entity_poly.pdbx_strand_id
1 'polypeptide(L)'
;MVISANLRSFLSLLFVLTCAHAFAVPWAASHGENRFPGDHHHSRSPTVFPQLTWLRDTAIEKVFGVPPKSVNPTSDKPGTSTPPSIAQLPAKLLAKYGGDVVLRFNISTPYEEEALAEAADTLFLDVWESTHNWADIHLREDDVPSLLGLLPKSLHKAYSHLMPDLARTIYQSYPSITFAQAPLSPNRAEVFTPTIRDGGVDNIFFSDYQPLSVIVPWMRLLASMFTTHVRLINIGTSYEGRDILALRVGVHPNLAPDSTEPRKTIVVSGGLHAREWISVSTVTYLAWSLITSYGKAPGITKLIQEFDWVFIPTPNVDGYVYTWENDRLWRKNRQQTTLRFCRGLDLDRGFGFEWDGTSYQSNPCSESFPGEEPFQAVEAHRLAEWAKNEVENNSVQFVGFLDIHSYSQQILYPYSYSCSTTPPSLENLEELAMGLAKAIRISSGELYTVASACEGAVSFKDRKTGEPSTRMESAGGSALDWFYHELNVRYSFQIKLRDTGSYGFLLPKENIVPTGEEAFNALKYFGDFMLGNKGIESVEDEEVQRLGDILETEDTEDQFNEDEDQAIEKEFEQDPIDDFNWELRRKMRRVRASSCAISPSIPQFLNHLIIPTQIYRTVALYPSSQLPQPRIAFAPDPSDMAPTPYKIDVPESKVQNLKTKLSLAEFPDELEAAEWDLGVPLADLKRLVKAWEQWDWRQAENKLNEIPQYHTEVEVDGFGPLDIHFVWQKSEHILPLLAKPDGPAFHIVAPSLPNYGFSEGVKKRGFAAAQYAETCHKLMLQLGYDEYVTQGGDWGFYITRAIAYLYPKHCKANHLNMMRADPPAFNKHPILALQHALVPYTEKDKEGFKRTDWFQKEGRGYYVEQATKPQTIGYALRDSPVGLLAWIYEKLHDWTDSYPWTDDQILTWISIYQFSRAGPGASQRIYYEIMHTKPGPGAVTREDIHKYIGGVKLGLTYNPKELAILPKTWCRTMGDIVYEAENDSGGHFYATEKPELLARDLRIMFGKGGGAYKVVKDKSGYEDDNRARL
;
A
#
# COMPACT_ATOMS: atom_id res chain seq x y z
N MET A 1 -18.37 50.82 41.47
CA MET A 1 -17.52 51.79 40.74
C MET A 1 -16.09 51.27 40.85
N VAL A 2 -15.52 50.74 39.75
CA VAL A 2 -14.08 50.78 39.35
C VAL A 2 -13.03 50.22 40.35
N ILE A 3 -11.98 49.44 40.06
CA ILE A 3 -11.36 48.73 38.92
C ILE A 3 -10.24 47.83 39.55
N SER A 4 -9.82 46.79 38.82
CA SER A 4 -8.50 46.09 38.79
C SER A 4 -7.95 45.26 39.97
N ALA A 5 -7.87 43.97 39.69
CA ALA A 5 -6.65 43.17 39.46
C ALA A 5 -5.73 42.71 40.62
N ASN A 6 -5.46 41.39 40.54
CA ASN A 6 -4.31 40.59 41.00
C ASN A 6 -4.72 39.62 42.13
N LEU A 7 -5.11 38.36 41.93
CA LEU A 7 -4.71 37.29 41.00
C LEU A 7 -3.19 37.00 41.00
N ARG A 8 -2.64 36.56 42.14
CA ARG A 8 -1.30 35.90 42.22
C ARG A 8 -1.00 35.07 43.47
N SER A 9 -1.98 34.55 44.22
CA SER A 9 -1.69 33.83 45.48
C SER A 9 -2.61 32.66 45.84
N PHE A 10 -3.04 31.83 44.88
CA PHE A 10 -3.97 30.72 45.21
C PHE A 10 -3.70 29.34 44.59
N LEU A 11 -2.48 29.07 44.09
CA LEU A 11 -2.15 27.75 43.51
C LEU A 11 -0.75 27.25 43.94
N SER A 12 -0.53 27.18 45.25
CA SER A 12 0.70 26.59 45.84
C SER A 12 0.42 25.72 47.06
N LEU A 13 -0.80 25.20 47.22
CA LEU A 13 -1.16 24.24 48.25
C LEU A 13 -1.99 23.14 47.61
N LEU A 14 -1.34 22.03 47.27
CA LEU A 14 -1.80 20.63 47.39
C LEU A 14 -0.93 19.75 46.48
N PHE A 15 0.31 19.56 46.93
CA PHE A 15 1.08 18.35 46.65
C PHE A 15 1.48 17.81 48.03
N VAL A 16 1.44 16.48 48.18
CA VAL A 16 1.78 15.63 49.34
C VAL A 16 0.57 15.04 50.07
N LEU A 17 0.56 13.68 50.12
CA LEU A 17 -0.41 12.70 50.65
C LEU A 17 -1.15 11.99 49.47
N THR A 18 -1.00 10.71 49.16
CA THR A 18 -0.44 9.52 49.84
C THR A 18 -0.15 8.43 48.80
N CYS A 19 0.91 7.66 48.99
CA CYS A 19 1.17 6.39 48.29
C CYS A 19 0.14 5.31 48.71
N ALA A 20 -0.33 4.48 47.76
CA ALA A 20 0.03 3.06 47.66
C ALA A 20 -1.04 2.22 46.91
N HIS A 21 -0.53 1.20 46.19
CA HIS A 21 -1.19 0.02 45.62
C HIS A 21 -1.82 0.09 44.22
N ALA A 22 -1.02 -0.42 43.27
CA ALA A 22 -1.31 -1.54 42.37
C ALA A 22 -2.55 -1.48 41.47
N PHE A 23 -2.32 -1.32 40.17
CA PHE A 23 -3.15 -1.92 39.13
C PHE A 23 -2.28 -2.37 37.94
N ALA A 24 -2.41 -3.66 37.62
CA ALA A 24 -2.04 -4.26 36.36
C ALA A 24 -2.99 -3.77 35.26
N VAL A 25 -2.46 -3.55 34.05
CA VAL A 25 -3.24 -3.37 32.82
C VAL A 25 -2.51 -4.12 31.68
N PRO A 26 -3.22 -4.88 30.82
CA PRO A 26 -2.66 -5.57 29.67
C PRO A 26 -2.51 -4.62 28.48
N TRP A 27 -1.36 -4.70 27.79
CA TRP A 27 -1.08 -3.97 26.56
C TRP A 27 -1.38 -4.87 25.36
N ALA A 28 -2.47 -4.57 24.64
CA ALA A 28 -2.76 -5.06 23.29
C ALA A 28 -1.98 -4.23 22.26
N ALA A 29 -1.29 -4.87 21.32
CA ALA A 29 -0.55 -4.15 20.31
C ALA A 29 -1.28 -4.00 18.98
N SER A 30 -0.97 -2.84 18.42
CA SER A 30 -1.31 -2.37 17.10
C SER A 30 -0.47 -3.09 16.04
N HIS A 31 -1.18 -3.72 15.12
CA HIS A 31 -0.74 -3.99 13.76
C HIS A 31 -0.51 -2.65 13.04
N GLY A 32 0.72 -2.46 12.56
CA GLY A 32 1.07 -1.47 11.56
C GLY A 32 0.86 -2.04 10.16
N GLU A 33 -0.04 -1.38 9.44
CA GLU A 33 -0.20 -1.30 7.99
C GLU A 33 0.98 -0.53 7.37
N ASN A 34 1.24 -0.72 6.07
CA ASN A 34 1.76 0.39 5.26
C ASN A 34 1.29 0.28 3.79
N ARG A 35 1.10 1.43 3.13
CA ARG A 35 0.77 1.61 1.69
C ARG A 35 1.87 2.37 0.87
N PHE A 36 2.34 1.89 -0.30
CA PHE A 36 3.36 2.45 -1.25
C PHE A 36 2.91 3.72 -2.03
N PRO A 37 3.85 4.64 -2.44
CA PRO A 37 3.71 5.46 -3.66
C PRO A 37 5.00 5.71 -4.50
N GLY A 38 4.86 6.21 -5.74
CA GLY A 38 5.86 6.95 -6.56
C GLY A 38 5.17 8.18 -7.21
N ASP A 39 5.79 9.33 -7.55
CA ASP A 39 7.09 9.59 -8.19
C ASP A 39 7.62 11.03 -7.88
N HIS A 40 8.90 11.26 -8.15
CA HIS A 40 9.80 12.22 -7.47
C HIS A 40 9.73 13.72 -7.85
N HIS A 41 9.60 14.57 -6.82
CA HIS A 41 10.17 15.93 -6.75
C HIS A 41 10.76 16.13 -5.34
N HIS A 42 12.00 16.62 -5.25
CA HIS A 42 12.70 16.89 -3.99
C HIS A 42 11.91 17.88 -3.09
N SER A 43 11.07 17.32 -2.22
CA SER A 43 10.43 17.99 -1.10
C SER A 43 10.82 17.22 0.15
N ARG A 44 11.50 17.90 1.08
CA ARG A 44 11.78 17.39 2.42
C ARG A 44 10.51 16.79 3.03
N SER A 45 10.56 15.51 3.40
CA SER A 45 9.50 14.85 4.17
C SER A 45 9.41 15.49 5.57
N PRO A 46 8.20 15.83 6.04
CA PRO A 46 8.02 16.55 7.30
C PRO A 46 8.14 15.58 8.48
N THR A 47 9.04 15.87 9.41
CA THR A 47 9.07 15.28 10.74
C THR A 47 7.76 15.56 11.48
N VAL A 48 7.21 14.52 12.11
CA VAL A 48 6.10 14.63 13.05
C VAL A 48 6.66 15.24 14.34
N PHE A 49 6.20 16.46 14.68
CA PHE A 49 6.59 17.36 15.79
C PHE A 49 7.83 18.28 15.65
N PRO A 50 7.75 19.42 14.93
CA PRO A 50 8.79 20.46 14.94
C PRO A 50 8.54 21.62 15.93
N GLN A 51 7.38 21.70 16.60
CA GLN A 51 6.90 22.97 17.19
C GLN A 51 7.03 23.07 18.73
N LEU A 52 7.58 22.06 19.42
CA LEU A 52 7.73 22.07 20.88
C LEU A 52 9.18 21.99 21.39
N THR A 53 10.17 21.95 20.51
CA THR A 53 11.59 22.02 20.90
C THR A 53 11.93 23.34 21.57
N TRP A 54 11.43 24.47 21.05
CA TRP A 54 11.68 25.78 21.66
C TRP A 54 11.07 25.94 23.08
N LEU A 55 9.87 25.42 23.32
CA LEU A 55 9.22 25.47 24.64
C LEU A 55 9.89 24.54 25.66
N ARG A 56 10.42 23.41 25.21
CA ARG A 56 11.22 22.49 26.02
C ARG A 56 12.58 23.10 26.38
N ASP A 57 13.26 23.71 25.40
CA ASP A 57 14.60 24.26 25.58
C ASP A 57 14.56 25.56 26.44
N THR A 58 13.50 26.37 26.31
CA THR A 58 13.27 27.56 27.17
C THR A 58 12.91 27.18 28.62
N ALA A 59 12.30 26.03 28.84
CA ALA A 59 11.99 25.51 30.18
C ALA A 59 13.22 24.90 30.86
N ILE A 60 14.12 24.25 30.08
CA ILE A 60 15.37 23.67 30.57
C ILE A 60 16.39 24.77 30.93
N GLU A 61 16.48 25.85 30.14
CA GLU A 61 17.34 27.01 30.42
C GLU A 61 16.94 27.75 31.70
N LYS A 62 15.64 27.80 32.03
CA LYS A 62 15.12 28.43 33.25
C LYS A 62 15.23 27.58 34.51
N VAL A 63 15.30 26.25 34.39
CA VAL A 63 15.39 25.33 35.54
C VAL A 63 16.84 25.01 35.92
N PHE A 64 17.81 25.10 34.99
CA PHE A 64 19.19 24.66 35.24
C PHE A 64 20.30 25.73 35.13
N GLY A 65 19.96 27.02 35.02
CA GLY A 65 20.88 28.12 35.33
C GLY A 65 22.25 28.06 34.63
N VAL A 66 22.27 28.14 33.31
CA VAL A 66 23.50 28.34 32.51
C VAL A 66 23.56 29.82 32.08
N PRO A 67 24.67 30.55 32.28
CA PRO A 67 24.71 32.00 32.04
C PRO A 67 24.74 32.33 30.54
N PRO A 68 24.15 33.47 30.12
CA PRO A 68 24.06 33.83 28.71
C PRO A 68 25.44 34.30 28.18
N LYS A 69 25.89 33.71 27.07
CA LYS A 69 27.04 34.23 26.32
C LYS A 69 26.65 35.55 25.63
N SER A 70 27.45 36.58 25.88
CA SER A 70 27.35 37.91 25.28
C SER A 70 27.44 37.86 23.76
N VAL A 71 26.46 38.47 23.09
CA VAL A 71 26.47 38.73 21.65
C VAL A 71 27.20 40.06 21.40
N ASN A 72 28.37 40.00 20.76
CA ASN A 72 28.93 41.15 20.05
C ASN A 72 28.45 41.09 18.59
N PRO A 73 27.84 42.17 18.05
CA PRO A 73 27.34 42.19 16.69
C PRO A 73 28.44 42.72 15.76
N THR A 74 29.21 41.83 15.14
CA THR A 74 29.98 42.18 13.94
C THR A 74 29.86 41.08 12.91
N SER A 75 29.11 41.40 11.86
CA SER A 75 29.13 40.85 10.50
C SER A 75 29.80 39.49 10.32
N ASP A 76 29.01 38.44 10.10
CA ASP A 76 29.33 37.45 9.07
C ASP A 76 28.04 36.94 8.42
N LYS A 77 28.06 37.01 7.08
CA LYS A 77 26.99 36.55 6.19
C LYS A 77 26.82 35.02 6.31
N PRO A 78 25.69 34.44 5.87
CA PRO A 78 25.51 33.00 5.87
C PRO A 78 26.58 32.38 4.98
N GLY A 79 27.49 31.61 5.57
CA GLY A 79 28.45 30.81 4.83
C GLY A 79 27.71 29.77 4.01
N THR A 80 27.76 29.91 2.69
CA THR A 80 27.74 28.80 1.76
C THR A 80 28.74 27.75 2.24
N SER A 81 28.27 26.65 2.82
CA SER A 81 29.11 25.47 2.96
C SER A 81 29.26 24.86 1.58
N THR A 82 30.28 25.30 0.86
CA THR A 82 30.80 24.59 -0.31
C THR A 82 31.03 23.14 0.10
N PRO A 83 30.57 22.13 -0.66
CA PRO A 83 30.93 20.74 -0.39
C PRO A 83 32.46 20.62 -0.32
N PRO A 84 33.00 19.74 0.53
CA PRO A 84 34.45 19.63 0.72
C PRO A 84 35.11 19.42 -0.64
N SER A 85 36.07 20.28 -0.98
CA SER A 85 36.92 20.06 -2.15
C SER A 85 37.67 18.74 -1.98
N ILE A 86 38.02 18.04 -3.07
CA ILE A 86 38.80 16.78 -3.07
C ILE A 86 40.00 16.82 -2.10
N ALA A 87 40.59 17.99 -1.87
CA ALA A 87 41.67 18.23 -0.90
C ALA A 87 41.32 18.00 0.60
N GLN A 88 40.07 17.72 0.96
CA GLN A 88 39.61 17.51 2.35
C GLN A 88 39.25 16.05 2.67
N LEU A 89 39.31 15.13 1.72
CA LEU A 89 39.06 13.71 1.96
C LEU A 89 40.28 13.03 2.63
N PRO A 90 40.09 12.00 3.48
CA PRO A 90 41.20 11.27 4.09
C PRO A 90 42.16 10.72 3.04
N ALA A 91 43.47 10.91 3.24
CA ALA A 91 44.50 10.49 2.27
C ALA A 91 44.46 8.98 1.97
N LYS A 92 44.11 8.12 2.95
CA LYS A 92 43.94 6.67 2.75
C LYS A 92 42.78 6.34 1.81
N LEU A 93 41.69 7.12 1.86
CA LEU A 93 40.52 6.94 1.00
C LEU A 93 40.81 7.39 -0.42
N LEU A 94 41.42 8.57 -0.57
CA LEU A 94 41.86 9.10 -1.88
C LEU A 94 42.90 8.21 -2.56
N ALA A 95 43.84 7.64 -1.80
CA ALA A 95 44.82 6.72 -2.36
C ALA A 95 44.18 5.42 -2.88
N LYS A 96 43.01 5.04 -2.33
CA LYS A 96 42.34 3.80 -2.67
C LYS A 96 41.31 3.94 -3.79
N TYR A 97 40.40 4.92 -3.68
CA TYR A 97 39.30 5.10 -4.63
C TYR A 97 39.40 6.41 -5.44
N GLY A 98 40.51 7.13 -5.32
CA GLY A 98 40.71 8.39 -6.03
C GLY A 98 40.81 8.15 -7.53
N GLY A 99 39.82 8.66 -8.28
CA GLY A 99 39.69 8.45 -9.71
C GLY A 99 38.88 7.21 -10.10
N ASP A 100 38.27 6.51 -9.13
CA ASP A 100 37.38 5.38 -9.40
C ASP A 100 35.98 5.87 -9.76
N VAL A 101 35.34 5.17 -10.69
CA VAL A 101 34.00 5.43 -11.18
C VAL A 101 33.17 4.16 -11.25
N VAL A 102 31.84 4.34 -11.22
CA VAL A 102 30.88 3.27 -11.53
C VAL A 102 30.16 3.64 -12.81
N LEU A 103 30.23 2.75 -13.81
CA LEU A 103 29.59 2.92 -15.11
C LEU A 103 28.43 1.95 -15.26
N ARG A 104 27.30 2.45 -15.76
CA ARG A 104 26.16 1.62 -16.18
C ARG A 104 26.17 1.45 -17.69
N PHE A 105 26.36 0.23 -18.17
CA PHE A 105 26.22 -0.15 -19.58
C PHE A 105 24.80 -0.62 -19.85
N ASN A 106 24.19 -0.12 -20.94
CA ASN A 106 22.89 -0.59 -21.41
C ASN A 106 23.12 -1.67 -22.48
N ILE A 107 22.64 -2.88 -22.22
CA ILE A 107 22.92 -4.06 -23.03
C ILE A 107 21.66 -4.39 -23.82
N SER A 108 21.78 -4.47 -25.15
CA SER A 108 20.65 -4.66 -26.06
C SER A 108 20.71 -5.97 -26.86
N THR A 109 21.85 -6.67 -26.85
CA THR A 109 22.03 -7.93 -27.57
C THR A 109 22.84 -8.97 -26.78
N PRO A 110 22.64 -10.28 -26.99
CA PRO A 110 23.45 -11.32 -26.36
C PRO A 110 24.95 -11.20 -26.67
N TYR A 111 25.30 -10.72 -27.87
CA TYR A 111 26.69 -10.51 -28.27
C TYR A 111 27.38 -9.40 -27.47
N GLU A 112 26.64 -8.33 -27.12
CA GLU A 112 27.15 -7.27 -26.25
C GLU A 112 27.38 -7.75 -24.83
N GLU A 113 26.50 -8.62 -24.32
CA GLU A 113 26.64 -9.25 -23.02
C GLU A 113 27.88 -10.15 -22.96
N GLU A 114 28.04 -11.04 -23.94
CA GLU A 114 29.19 -11.95 -24.03
C GLU A 114 30.52 -11.16 -24.11
N ALA A 115 30.57 -10.12 -24.94
CA ALA A 115 31.75 -9.28 -25.05
C ALA A 115 32.06 -8.50 -23.76
N LEU A 116 31.02 -8.05 -23.04
CA LEU A 116 31.19 -7.34 -21.78
C LEU A 116 31.60 -8.28 -20.64
N ALA A 117 31.08 -9.52 -20.62
CA ALA A 117 31.51 -10.57 -19.70
C ALA A 117 32.97 -10.98 -19.95
N GLU A 118 33.37 -11.21 -21.21
CA GLU A 118 34.76 -11.53 -21.56
C GLU A 118 35.73 -10.39 -21.21
N ALA A 119 35.32 -9.14 -21.45
CA ALA A 119 36.11 -7.97 -21.09
C ALA A 119 36.25 -7.80 -19.57
N ALA A 120 35.16 -8.00 -18.82
CA ALA A 120 35.17 -7.95 -17.35
C ALA A 120 36.08 -9.03 -16.77
N ASP A 121 36.05 -10.24 -17.32
CA ASP A 121 36.91 -11.35 -16.91
C ASP A 121 38.39 -11.07 -17.22
N THR A 122 38.68 -10.62 -18.44
CA THR A 122 40.05 -10.30 -18.91
C THR A 122 40.70 -9.19 -18.08
N LEU A 123 39.92 -8.19 -17.68
CA LEU A 123 40.39 -7.03 -16.92
C LEU A 123 40.20 -7.18 -15.40
N PHE A 124 39.63 -8.30 -14.93
CA PHE A 124 39.28 -8.54 -13.52
C PHE A 124 38.47 -7.40 -12.90
N LEU A 125 37.43 -6.96 -13.60
CA LEU A 125 36.59 -5.82 -13.17
C LEU A 125 35.63 -6.22 -12.05
N ASP A 126 35.36 -5.26 -11.16
CA ASP A 126 34.36 -5.40 -10.11
C ASP A 126 32.97 -5.11 -10.70
N VAL A 127 32.25 -6.18 -11.06
CA VAL A 127 30.86 -6.09 -11.50
C VAL A 127 29.97 -5.93 -10.26
N TRP A 128 29.25 -4.81 -10.21
CA TRP A 128 28.35 -4.51 -9.09
C TRP A 128 27.01 -5.22 -9.24
N GLU A 129 26.46 -5.21 -10.46
CA GLU A 129 25.21 -5.90 -10.78
C GLU A 129 25.08 -6.11 -12.29
N SER A 130 24.37 -7.17 -12.70
CA SER A 130 24.00 -7.44 -14.09
C SER A 130 22.55 -7.90 -14.16
N THR A 131 21.75 -7.24 -15.00
CA THR A 131 20.32 -7.49 -15.18
C THR A 131 19.96 -7.65 -16.65
N HIS A 132 18.69 -7.95 -16.96
CA HIS A 132 18.15 -8.12 -18.32
C HIS A 132 18.39 -6.96 -19.32
N ASN A 133 18.83 -5.78 -18.87
CA ASN A 133 19.01 -4.62 -19.75
C ASN A 133 20.19 -3.71 -19.37
N TRP A 134 20.86 -3.94 -18.26
CA TRP A 134 22.04 -3.16 -17.89
C TRP A 134 23.00 -3.91 -16.97
N ALA A 135 24.26 -3.51 -17.00
CA ALA A 135 25.29 -3.94 -16.07
C ALA A 135 26.03 -2.73 -15.46
N ASP A 136 26.28 -2.78 -14.16
CA ASP A 136 27.04 -1.78 -13.41
C ASP A 136 28.45 -2.31 -13.15
N ILE A 137 29.46 -1.54 -13.55
CA ILE A 137 30.87 -1.94 -13.45
C ILE A 137 31.66 -0.84 -12.76
N HIS A 138 32.42 -1.23 -11.74
CA HIS A 138 33.36 -0.38 -11.02
C HIS A 138 34.79 -0.56 -11.56
N LEU A 139 35.42 0.56 -11.89
CA LEU A 139 36.79 0.62 -12.41
C LEU A 139 37.40 2.01 -12.23
N ARG A 140 38.72 2.14 -12.47
CA ARG A 140 39.38 3.44 -12.53
C ARG A 140 39.00 4.16 -13.81
N GLU A 141 38.81 5.48 -13.73
CA GLU A 141 38.50 6.33 -14.89
C GLU A 141 39.55 6.19 -16.01
N ASP A 142 40.83 6.05 -15.64
CA ASP A 142 41.94 5.88 -16.59
C ASP A 142 41.88 4.54 -17.35
N ASP A 143 41.17 3.54 -16.81
CA ASP A 143 41.03 2.20 -17.41
C ASP A 143 39.81 2.10 -18.33
N VAL A 144 38.92 3.11 -18.33
CA VAL A 144 37.73 3.16 -19.20
C VAL A 144 38.08 3.02 -20.69
N PRO A 145 39.10 3.70 -21.25
CA PRO A 145 39.48 3.50 -22.65
C PRO A 145 39.95 2.07 -22.96
N SER A 146 40.58 1.39 -22.01
CA SER A 146 41.02 -0.01 -22.15
C SER A 146 39.82 -0.95 -22.20
N LEU A 147 38.84 -0.77 -21.32
CA LEU A 147 37.57 -1.49 -21.36
C LEU A 147 36.85 -1.25 -22.69
N LEU A 148 36.66 0.01 -23.10
CA LEU A 148 36.03 0.34 -24.37
C LEU A 148 36.78 -0.26 -25.58
N GLY A 149 38.11 -0.39 -25.51
CA GLY A 149 38.91 -1.03 -26.55
C GLY A 149 38.59 -2.52 -26.79
N LEU A 150 38.12 -3.23 -25.76
CA LEU A 150 37.70 -4.63 -25.84
C LEU A 150 36.23 -4.78 -26.25
N LEU A 151 35.41 -3.75 -26.04
CA LEU A 151 33.97 -3.80 -26.30
C LEU A 151 33.60 -3.46 -27.76
N PRO A 152 32.48 -3.99 -28.25
CA PRO A 152 31.95 -3.62 -29.56
C PRO A 152 31.59 -2.13 -29.63
N LYS A 153 31.67 -1.56 -30.85
CA LYS A 153 31.40 -0.13 -31.10
C LYS A 153 30.01 0.34 -30.64
N SER A 154 29.05 -0.57 -30.51
CA SER A 154 27.71 -0.25 -30.00
C SER A 154 27.74 0.15 -28.52
N LEU A 155 28.58 -0.48 -27.70
CA LEU A 155 28.72 -0.18 -26.27
C LEU A 155 29.58 1.06 -26.00
N HIS A 156 30.36 1.54 -26.97
CA HIS A 156 31.22 2.74 -26.81
C HIS A 156 30.46 4.02 -26.45
N LYS A 157 29.15 4.06 -26.73
CA LYS A 157 28.27 5.19 -26.43
C LYS A 157 27.06 4.79 -25.58
N ALA A 158 26.94 3.52 -25.23
CA ALA A 158 25.79 2.98 -24.49
C ALA A 158 26.11 2.79 -23.01
N TYR A 159 26.86 3.73 -22.41
CA TYR A 159 27.12 3.74 -20.98
C TYR A 159 26.89 5.13 -20.37
N SER A 160 26.69 5.16 -19.06
CA SER A 160 26.54 6.39 -18.28
C SER A 160 27.34 6.31 -16.98
N HIS A 161 27.84 7.45 -16.49
CA HIS A 161 28.52 7.51 -15.20
C HIS A 161 27.46 7.55 -14.09
N LEU A 162 27.32 6.43 -13.40
CA LEU A 162 26.41 6.29 -12.26
C LEU A 162 27.01 7.00 -11.04
N MET A 163 28.32 6.81 -10.82
CA MET A 163 29.08 7.46 -9.75
C MET A 163 30.41 8.00 -10.29
N PRO A 164 30.49 9.30 -10.62
CA PRO A 164 31.71 9.88 -11.18
C PRO A 164 32.80 10.21 -10.14
N ASP A 165 32.47 10.22 -8.84
CA ASP A 165 33.43 10.42 -7.74
C ASP A 165 33.11 9.43 -6.61
N LEU A 166 33.54 8.19 -6.79
CA LEU A 166 33.24 7.09 -5.88
C LEU A 166 33.82 7.33 -4.48
N ALA A 167 35.04 7.90 -4.40
CA ALA A 167 35.69 8.22 -3.13
C ALA A 167 34.83 9.14 -2.25
N ARG A 168 34.20 10.16 -2.85
CA ARG A 168 33.30 11.05 -2.11
C ARG A 168 32.04 10.35 -1.64
N THR A 169 31.42 9.55 -2.51
CA THR A 169 30.19 8.81 -2.16
C THR A 169 30.45 7.83 -1.01
N ILE A 170 31.59 7.15 -1.02
CA ILE A 170 32.03 6.28 0.09
C ILE A 170 32.22 7.09 1.38
N TYR A 171 32.87 8.26 1.31
CA TYR A 171 33.07 9.09 2.50
C TYR A 171 31.73 9.52 3.12
N GLN A 172 30.74 9.83 2.29
CA GLN A 172 29.41 10.25 2.73
C GLN A 172 28.55 9.10 3.27
N SER A 173 28.85 7.85 2.90
CA SER A 173 28.10 6.69 3.38
C SER A 173 28.50 6.23 4.78
N TYR A 174 29.66 6.69 5.30
CA TYR A 174 30.08 6.36 6.66
C TYR A 174 29.23 7.10 7.73
N PRO A 175 28.93 6.45 8.87
CA PRO A 175 28.17 7.07 9.95
C PRO A 175 28.79 8.37 10.48
N SER A 176 27.91 9.31 10.85
CA SER A 176 28.30 10.70 11.18
C SER A 176 29.08 10.87 12.50
N ILE A 177 29.19 9.81 13.32
CA ILE A 177 29.77 9.87 14.68
C ILE A 177 31.25 9.46 14.69
N THR A 178 31.80 8.90 13.60
CA THR A 178 33.09 8.19 13.67
C THR A 178 34.28 8.91 13.00
N PHE A 179 34.11 10.09 12.39
CA PHE A 179 35.20 10.80 11.71
C PHE A 179 35.49 12.22 12.25
N ALA A 180 35.36 12.42 13.56
CA ALA A 180 35.99 13.55 14.25
C ALA A 180 37.19 13.07 15.11
N GLN A 181 38.36 12.99 14.47
CA GLN A 181 39.70 13.18 15.05
C GLN A 181 40.32 12.17 16.06
N ALA A 182 41.32 11.43 15.54
CA ALA A 182 42.69 11.24 16.09
C ALA A 182 42.96 10.13 17.16
N PRO A 183 44.24 9.74 17.40
CA PRO A 183 44.72 8.36 17.48
C PRO A 183 44.56 7.70 18.86
N LEU A 184 44.50 6.37 18.83
CA LEU A 184 44.46 5.44 19.96
C LEU A 184 45.40 5.84 21.12
N SER A 185 44.80 6.18 22.27
CA SER A 185 45.42 6.02 23.59
C SER A 185 44.82 4.79 24.28
N PRO A 186 45.62 3.85 24.81
CA PRO A 186 45.17 2.52 25.19
C PRO A 186 44.61 2.45 26.63
N ASN A 187 43.87 3.45 27.09
CA ASN A 187 43.33 3.45 28.46
C ASN A 187 42.07 4.33 28.60
N ARG A 188 40.93 3.86 28.10
CA ARG A 188 39.60 4.10 28.70
C ARG A 188 38.55 3.25 27.99
N ALA A 189 38.10 2.20 28.67
CA ALA A 189 36.84 1.55 28.35
C ALA A 189 35.71 2.46 28.85
N GLU A 190 35.09 3.23 27.96
CA GLU A 190 33.83 3.89 28.30
C GLU A 190 32.68 2.89 28.09
N VAL A 191 32.12 2.49 29.22
CA VAL A 191 31.02 1.55 29.39
C VAL A 191 29.74 2.16 28.79
N PHE A 192 29.24 1.56 27.72
CA PHE A 192 27.91 1.84 27.20
C PHE A 192 26.86 1.43 28.24
N THR A 193 26.04 2.38 28.70
CA THR A 193 24.88 2.12 29.58
C THR A 193 23.61 2.57 28.85
N PRO A 194 22.69 1.66 28.49
CA PRO A 194 21.45 2.05 27.84
C PRO A 194 20.42 2.43 28.90
N THR A 195 19.96 3.67 28.90
CA THR A 195 18.71 4.05 29.57
C THR A 195 17.54 3.80 28.63
N ILE A 196 16.73 2.80 28.95
CA ILE A 196 15.45 2.51 28.31
C ILE A 196 14.46 3.62 28.68
N ARG A 197 13.92 4.33 27.67
CA ARG A 197 12.71 5.13 27.80
C ARG A 197 11.69 4.63 26.78
N ASP A 198 10.46 4.54 27.27
CA ASP A 198 9.35 3.76 26.74
C ASP A 198 8.64 4.43 25.55
N GLY A 199 8.19 3.62 24.58
CA GLY A 199 7.13 3.90 23.61
C GLY A 199 7.40 4.86 22.43
N GLY A 200 7.82 4.31 21.28
CA GLY A 200 7.56 4.90 19.95
C GLY A 200 8.78 5.27 19.08
N VAL A 201 9.09 4.41 18.09
CA VAL A 201 9.74 4.65 16.78
C VAL A 201 10.87 5.68 16.67
N ASP A 202 11.85 5.66 17.57
CA ASP A 202 13.24 6.02 17.24
C ASP A 202 14.17 5.10 18.03
N ASN A 203 14.20 3.82 17.63
CA ASN A 203 15.25 2.95 18.14
C ASN A 203 16.57 3.44 17.54
N ILE A 204 17.39 4.06 18.40
CA ILE A 204 18.68 4.65 18.03
C ILE A 204 19.58 3.70 17.24
N PHE A 205 19.42 2.38 17.43
CA PHE A 205 20.15 1.35 16.69
C PHE A 205 19.91 1.41 15.17
N PHE A 206 18.71 1.79 14.71
CA PHE A 206 18.38 1.86 13.27
C PHE A 206 18.55 3.26 12.67
N SER A 207 19.09 4.21 13.43
CA SER A 207 19.33 5.59 12.96
C SER A 207 20.55 5.73 12.03
N ASP A 208 21.44 4.74 12.05
CA ASP A 208 22.63 4.67 11.21
C ASP A 208 23.06 3.19 11.04
N TYR A 209 23.98 2.92 10.11
CA TYR A 209 24.58 1.59 9.97
C TYR A 209 25.40 1.24 11.21
N GLN A 210 25.35 -0.03 11.64
CA GLN A 210 25.98 -0.47 12.88
C GLN A 210 27.17 -1.39 12.62
N PRO A 211 28.35 -1.14 13.22
CA PRO A 211 29.47 -2.08 13.13
C PRO A 211 29.18 -3.35 13.95
N LEU A 212 29.89 -4.44 13.66
CA LEU A 212 29.74 -5.71 14.36
C LEU A 212 29.90 -5.58 15.89
N SER A 213 30.77 -4.65 16.33
CA SER A 213 31.00 -4.33 17.74
C SER A 213 29.76 -3.77 18.46
N VAL A 214 28.77 -3.27 17.73
CA VAL A 214 27.48 -2.81 18.26
C VAL A 214 26.40 -3.86 18.07
N ILE A 215 26.37 -4.54 16.91
CA ILE A 215 25.37 -5.59 16.60
C ILE A 215 25.44 -6.73 17.63
N VAL A 216 26.64 -7.22 17.96
CA VAL A 216 26.79 -8.37 18.87
C VAL A 216 26.28 -8.09 20.30
N PRO A 217 26.71 -7.00 20.98
CA PRO A 217 26.12 -6.63 22.27
C PRO A 217 24.62 -6.38 22.21
N TRP A 218 24.12 -5.80 21.12
CA TRP A 218 22.69 -5.56 20.92
C TRP A 218 21.89 -6.88 20.83
N MET A 219 22.39 -7.89 20.11
CA MET A 219 21.77 -9.22 20.08
C MET A 219 21.77 -9.89 21.46
N ARG A 220 22.88 -9.78 22.21
CA ARG A 220 22.97 -10.29 23.60
C ARG A 220 21.95 -9.61 24.51
N LEU A 221 21.76 -8.30 24.34
CA LEU A 221 20.77 -7.54 25.09
C LEU A 221 19.35 -8.02 24.77
N LEU A 222 19.00 -8.19 23.49
CA LEU A 222 17.69 -8.71 23.10
C LEU A 222 17.41 -10.11 23.68
N ALA A 223 18.38 -11.02 23.56
CA ALA A 223 18.26 -12.37 24.15
C ALA A 223 18.09 -12.33 25.68
N SER A 224 18.70 -11.34 26.36
CA SER A 224 18.57 -11.16 27.82
C SER A 224 17.26 -10.49 28.23
N MET A 225 16.71 -9.61 27.39
CA MET A 225 15.45 -8.90 27.65
C MET A 225 14.22 -9.76 27.37
N PHE A 226 14.31 -10.66 26.38
CA PHE A 226 13.19 -11.45 25.87
C PHE A 226 13.46 -12.96 26.00
N THR A 227 13.91 -13.39 27.18
CA THR A 227 14.33 -14.78 27.47
C THR A 227 13.26 -15.83 27.23
N THR A 228 11.98 -15.44 27.20
CA THR A 228 10.84 -16.34 26.95
C THR A 228 10.82 -16.91 25.55
N HIS A 229 11.33 -16.16 24.56
CA HIS A 229 11.15 -16.50 23.14
C HIS A 229 12.36 -16.18 22.28
N VAL A 230 13.48 -15.75 22.86
CA VAL A 230 14.71 -15.41 22.14
C VAL A 230 15.91 -16.13 22.75
N ARG A 231 16.72 -16.76 21.90
CA ARG A 231 17.99 -17.39 22.26
C ARG A 231 19.09 -16.91 21.33
N LEU A 232 20.24 -16.56 21.89
CA LEU A 232 21.44 -16.30 21.11
C LEU A 232 22.15 -17.64 20.87
N ILE A 233 22.36 -17.99 19.60
CA ILE A 233 23.07 -19.20 19.19
C ILE A 233 24.35 -18.85 18.44
N ASN A 234 25.30 -19.77 18.44
CA ASN A 234 26.51 -19.69 17.64
C ASN A 234 26.43 -20.77 16.56
N ILE A 235 26.48 -20.36 15.29
CA ILE A 235 26.38 -21.28 14.13
C ILE A 235 27.76 -21.66 13.58
N GLY A 236 28.85 -21.11 14.13
CA GLY A 236 30.20 -21.48 13.76
C GLY A 236 31.23 -20.38 14.01
N THR A 237 32.46 -20.62 13.59
CA THR A 237 33.56 -19.67 13.72
C THR A 237 34.11 -19.32 12.35
N SER A 238 34.34 -18.02 12.11
CA SER A 238 34.93 -17.49 10.87
C SER A 238 36.41 -17.84 10.73
N TYR A 239 36.97 -17.55 9.56
CA TYR A 239 38.39 -17.81 9.29
C TYR A 239 39.34 -17.07 10.25
N GLU A 240 39.04 -15.80 10.59
CA GLU A 240 39.83 -15.00 11.53
C GLU A 240 39.45 -15.26 13.00
N GLY A 241 38.62 -16.28 13.28
CA GLY A 241 38.33 -16.74 14.64
C GLY A 241 37.19 -16.00 15.36
N ARG A 242 36.29 -15.34 14.63
CA ARG A 242 35.12 -14.65 15.22
C ARG A 242 33.91 -15.59 15.23
N ASP A 243 33.11 -15.50 16.29
CA ASP A 243 31.85 -16.24 16.36
C ASP A 243 30.83 -15.71 15.35
N ILE A 244 30.18 -16.61 14.65
CA ILE A 244 29.05 -16.33 13.76
C ILE A 244 27.78 -16.51 14.60
N LEU A 245 27.21 -15.40 15.06
CA LEU A 245 26.10 -15.39 15.99
C LEU A 245 24.76 -15.18 15.28
N ALA A 246 23.72 -15.84 15.78
CA ALA A 246 22.35 -15.72 15.28
C ALA A 246 21.34 -15.63 16.43
N LEU A 247 20.20 -14.99 16.17
CA LEU A 247 19.05 -14.97 17.09
C LEU A 247 18.04 -16.03 16.66
N ARG A 248 17.82 -17.04 17.51
CA ARG A 248 16.71 -17.99 17.38
C ARG A 248 15.50 -17.48 18.15
N VAL A 249 14.39 -17.28 17.46
CA VAL A 249 13.16 -16.70 17.98
C VAL A 249 12.02 -17.70 17.82
N GLY A 250 11.39 -18.13 18.91
CA GLY A 250 10.37 -19.19 18.89
C GLY A 250 9.84 -19.48 20.29
N VAL A 251 8.57 -19.91 20.38
CA VAL A 251 7.95 -20.40 21.63
C VAL A 251 7.39 -21.79 21.41
N HIS A 252 7.44 -22.64 22.44
CA HIS A 252 6.97 -24.02 22.37
C HIS A 252 5.87 -24.26 23.42
N PRO A 253 4.66 -23.69 23.26
CA PRO A 253 3.63 -23.79 24.29
C PRO A 253 2.89 -25.14 24.30
N ASN A 254 2.86 -25.87 23.17
CA ASN A 254 1.97 -27.02 22.95
C ASN A 254 2.68 -28.34 22.65
N LEU A 255 4.01 -28.42 22.77
CA LEU A 255 4.72 -29.68 22.59
C LEU A 255 4.69 -30.44 23.91
N ALA A 256 3.96 -31.56 23.95
CA ALA A 256 4.14 -32.56 24.98
C ALA A 256 5.65 -32.88 25.07
N PRO A 257 6.21 -33.15 26.27
CA PRO A 257 7.64 -33.40 26.45
C PRO A 257 8.23 -34.49 25.51
N ASP A 258 7.36 -35.32 24.93
CA ASP A 258 7.68 -36.46 24.07
C ASP A 258 7.21 -36.31 22.60
N SER A 259 6.89 -35.10 22.12
CA SER A 259 6.54 -34.91 20.70
C SER A 259 7.76 -35.18 19.80
N THR A 260 7.60 -36.12 18.88
CA THR A 260 8.63 -36.57 17.93
C THR A 260 8.62 -35.80 16.61
N GLU A 261 7.70 -34.84 16.43
CA GLU A 261 7.59 -34.10 15.17
C GLU A 261 8.65 -32.99 15.06
N PRO A 262 9.37 -32.91 13.91
CA PRO A 262 10.37 -31.88 13.72
C PRO A 262 9.79 -30.47 13.77
N ARG A 263 10.48 -29.56 14.46
CA ARG A 263 10.07 -28.14 14.55
C ARG A 263 10.33 -27.43 13.22
N LYS A 264 9.26 -26.89 12.62
CA LYS A 264 9.35 -26.06 11.42
C LYS A 264 10.14 -24.79 11.70
N THR A 265 11.20 -24.57 10.94
CA THR A 265 12.15 -23.47 11.15
C THR A 265 12.38 -22.70 9.85
N ILE A 266 12.50 -21.37 9.97
CA ILE A 266 12.75 -20.44 8.88
C ILE A 266 14.07 -19.74 9.15
N VAL A 267 14.97 -19.74 8.17
CA VAL A 267 16.27 -19.06 8.28
C VAL A 267 16.23 -17.78 7.45
N VAL A 268 16.63 -16.67 8.07
CA VAL A 268 16.80 -15.38 7.41
C VAL A 268 18.25 -14.96 7.58
N SER A 269 19.01 -15.02 6.49
CA SER A 269 20.43 -14.68 6.45
C SER A 269 20.64 -13.39 5.69
N GLY A 270 21.54 -12.54 6.16
CA GLY A 270 22.01 -11.35 5.45
C GLY A 270 23.52 -11.33 5.39
N GLY A 271 24.11 -10.42 4.62
CA GLY A 271 25.54 -10.15 4.64
C GLY A 271 26.42 -11.36 4.32
N LEU A 272 26.02 -12.25 3.41
CA LEU A 272 26.95 -13.18 2.75
C LEU A 272 28.04 -12.39 2.01
N HIS A 273 27.64 -11.32 1.33
CA HIS A 273 28.53 -10.29 0.82
C HIS A 273 28.70 -9.14 1.82
N ALA A 274 29.94 -8.82 2.16
CA ALA A 274 30.24 -7.89 3.24
C ALA A 274 29.85 -6.42 2.94
N ARG A 275 29.94 -5.98 1.68
CA ARG A 275 29.65 -4.60 1.25
C ARG A 275 28.17 -4.22 1.30
N GLU A 276 27.28 -5.21 1.41
CA GLU A 276 25.82 -5.07 1.36
C GLU A 276 25.24 -4.70 2.74
N TRP A 277 25.63 -3.54 3.29
CA TRP A 277 25.28 -3.15 4.66
C TRP A 277 23.78 -3.06 4.96
N ILE A 278 22.96 -2.74 3.94
CA ILE A 278 21.50 -2.66 4.09
C ILE A 278 20.90 -4.04 4.39
N SER A 279 21.49 -5.12 3.88
CA SER A 279 21.06 -6.49 4.15
C SER A 279 21.24 -6.83 5.64
N VAL A 280 22.42 -6.60 6.21
CA VAL A 280 22.71 -6.82 7.63
C VAL A 280 21.74 -6.01 8.52
N SER A 281 21.54 -4.75 8.18
CA SER A 281 20.64 -3.85 8.93
C SER A 281 19.18 -4.32 8.85
N THR A 282 18.75 -4.77 7.67
CA THR A 282 17.40 -5.30 7.46
C THR A 282 17.17 -6.56 8.27
N VAL A 283 18.10 -7.52 8.29
CA VAL A 283 17.96 -8.74 9.12
C VAL A 283 17.84 -8.40 10.61
N THR A 284 18.63 -7.45 11.11
CA THR A 284 18.48 -6.98 12.50
C THR A 284 17.13 -6.28 12.74
N TYR A 285 16.63 -5.53 11.77
CA TYR A 285 15.31 -4.90 11.86
C TYR A 285 14.16 -5.92 11.90
N LEU A 286 14.24 -6.96 11.06
CA LEU A 286 13.29 -8.08 11.05
C LEU A 286 13.26 -8.80 12.39
N ALA A 287 14.44 -9.16 12.92
CA ALA A 287 14.55 -9.81 14.22
C ALA A 287 13.93 -8.95 15.33
N TRP A 288 14.31 -7.67 15.41
CA TRP A 288 13.77 -6.75 16.41
C TRP A 288 12.25 -6.58 16.31
N SER A 289 11.74 -6.41 15.10
CA SER A 289 10.31 -6.20 14.84
C SER A 289 9.49 -7.44 15.22
N LEU A 290 10.00 -8.64 14.94
CA LEU A 290 9.33 -9.89 15.30
C LEU A 290 9.34 -10.11 16.83
N ILE A 291 10.51 -9.97 17.45
CA ILE A 291 10.72 -10.13 18.91
C ILE A 291 9.83 -9.17 19.70
N THR A 292 9.87 -7.88 19.37
CA THR A 292 9.16 -6.85 20.15
C THR A 292 7.64 -6.83 19.94
N SER A 293 7.16 -7.50 18.89
CA SER A 293 5.74 -7.65 18.56
C SER A 293 5.11 -8.95 19.10
N TYR A 294 5.91 -9.86 19.67
CA TYR A 294 5.40 -11.08 20.31
C TYR A 294 4.54 -10.76 21.55
N GLY A 295 3.41 -11.46 21.69
CA GLY A 295 2.43 -11.23 22.77
C GLY A 295 1.63 -9.92 22.62
N LYS A 296 1.88 -9.22 21.52
CA LYS A 296 1.42 -7.87 21.24
C LYS A 296 0.52 -7.88 20.02
N ALA A 297 1.03 -8.41 18.90
CA ALA A 297 0.28 -8.60 17.66
C ALA A 297 -0.15 -10.08 17.54
N PRO A 298 -1.46 -10.40 17.43
CA PRO A 298 -1.94 -11.78 17.37
C PRO A 298 -1.32 -12.59 16.22
N GLY A 299 -1.25 -12.04 15.01
CA GLY A 299 -0.66 -12.73 13.86
C GLY A 299 0.82 -13.08 14.06
N ILE A 300 1.61 -12.15 14.59
CA ILE A 300 3.04 -12.40 14.90
C ILE A 300 3.19 -13.43 16.02
N THR A 301 2.30 -13.39 17.01
CA THR A 301 2.29 -14.35 18.11
C THR A 301 2.05 -15.76 17.57
N LYS A 302 1.08 -15.93 16.67
CA LYS A 302 0.80 -17.20 15.98
C LYS A 302 2.01 -17.68 15.17
N LEU A 303 2.69 -16.78 14.45
CA LEU A 303 3.90 -17.11 13.69
C LEU A 303 5.07 -17.60 14.57
N ILE A 304 5.30 -16.98 15.72
CA ILE A 304 6.36 -17.41 16.67
C ILE A 304 5.97 -18.71 17.40
N GLN A 305 4.67 -18.99 17.54
CA GLN A 305 4.18 -20.23 18.14
C GLN A 305 4.26 -21.41 17.17
N GLU A 306 3.99 -21.23 15.87
CA GLU A 306 4.06 -22.31 14.88
C GLU A 306 5.49 -22.53 14.34
N PHE A 307 6.29 -21.47 14.18
CA PHE A 307 7.62 -21.54 13.59
C PHE A 307 8.73 -21.04 14.52
N ASP A 308 9.91 -21.64 14.36
CA ASP A 308 11.17 -21.04 14.83
C ASP A 308 11.77 -20.17 13.73
N TRP A 309 12.29 -19.01 14.10
CA TRP A 309 12.95 -18.08 13.18
C TRP A 309 14.40 -17.91 13.58
N VAL A 310 15.33 -18.15 12.66
CA VAL A 310 16.76 -17.97 12.88
C VAL A 310 17.24 -16.78 12.06
N PHE A 311 17.57 -15.68 12.72
CA PHE A 311 18.10 -14.47 12.10
C PHE A 311 19.62 -14.44 12.21
N ILE A 312 20.30 -14.50 11.07
CA ILE A 312 21.76 -14.45 10.95
C ILE A 312 22.13 -13.10 10.31
N PRO A 313 22.53 -12.07 11.10
CA PRO A 313 22.83 -10.76 10.53
C PRO A 313 23.92 -10.78 9.47
N THR A 314 24.99 -11.57 9.69
CA THR A 314 26.04 -11.80 8.71
C THR A 314 26.83 -13.08 9.01
N PRO A 315 26.84 -14.07 8.09
CA PRO A 315 27.81 -15.16 8.12
C PRO A 315 29.24 -14.66 7.86
N ASN A 316 29.39 -13.64 7.00
CA ASN A 316 30.67 -13.04 6.64
C ASN A 316 31.15 -11.99 7.66
N VAL A 317 31.28 -12.39 8.93
CA VAL A 317 31.68 -11.47 10.01
C VAL A 317 33.04 -10.81 9.76
N ASP A 318 33.99 -11.53 9.15
CA ASP A 318 35.33 -11.02 8.88
C ASP A 318 35.34 -10.00 7.74
N GLY A 319 34.65 -10.32 6.63
CA GLY A 319 34.46 -9.39 5.53
C GLY A 319 33.72 -8.15 6.00
N TYR A 320 32.64 -8.31 6.80
CA TYR A 320 31.86 -7.20 7.31
C TYR A 320 32.75 -6.25 8.13
N VAL A 321 33.50 -6.74 9.12
CA VAL A 321 34.46 -5.91 9.88
C VAL A 321 35.48 -5.23 8.97
N TYR A 322 35.99 -5.95 7.96
CA TYR A 322 36.93 -5.39 7.00
C TYR A 322 36.36 -4.19 6.21
N THR A 323 35.04 -4.18 5.93
CA THR A 323 34.40 -3.03 5.27
C THR A 323 34.34 -1.76 6.11
N TRP A 324 34.34 -1.91 7.43
CA TRP A 324 34.39 -0.78 8.36
C TRP A 324 35.80 -0.22 8.55
N GLU A 325 36.81 -1.09 8.55
CA GLU A 325 38.17 -0.71 8.94
C GLU A 325 39.10 -0.40 7.74
N ASN A 326 38.89 -1.07 6.61
CA ASN A 326 39.87 -1.12 5.52
C ASN A 326 39.31 -0.87 4.12
N ASP A 327 38.17 -1.46 3.77
CA ASP A 327 37.67 -1.45 2.39
C ASP A 327 36.15 -1.51 2.30
N ARG A 328 35.50 -0.35 2.15
CA ARG A 328 34.04 -0.26 2.15
C ARG A 328 33.36 -1.16 1.11
N LEU A 329 34.04 -1.43 -0.01
CA LEU A 329 33.48 -2.16 -1.15
C LEU A 329 33.91 -3.63 -1.18
N TRP A 330 34.55 -4.13 -0.13
CA TRP A 330 34.93 -5.54 -0.02
C TRP A 330 33.70 -6.46 0.02
N ARG A 331 33.67 -7.47 -0.85
CA ARG A 331 32.57 -8.45 -0.96
C ARG A 331 32.84 -9.75 -0.21
N LYS A 332 34.00 -10.35 -0.48
CA LYS A 332 34.38 -11.73 -0.11
C LYS A 332 34.61 -11.94 1.39
N ASN A 333 34.90 -13.18 1.81
CA ASN A 333 35.45 -13.44 3.15
C ASN A 333 36.93 -12.96 3.26
N ARG A 334 37.62 -13.31 4.36
CA ARG A 334 39.02 -12.91 4.60
C ARG A 334 40.03 -14.06 4.59
N GLN A 335 39.59 -15.23 4.13
CA GLN A 335 40.41 -16.43 4.05
C GLN A 335 41.60 -16.26 3.10
N GLN A 336 42.73 -16.85 3.47
CA GLN A 336 43.93 -16.83 2.65
C GLN A 336 43.79 -17.80 1.47
N THR A 337 43.98 -17.30 0.25
CA THR A 337 44.02 -18.13 -0.97
C THR A 337 45.44 -18.62 -1.27
N THR A 338 45.61 -19.44 -2.32
CA THR A 338 46.90 -19.87 -2.83
C THR A 338 47.82 -18.71 -3.22
N LEU A 339 47.25 -17.56 -3.62
CA LEU A 339 47.99 -16.32 -3.86
C LEU A 339 47.99 -15.44 -2.62
N ARG A 340 49.18 -15.18 -2.05
CA ARG A 340 49.31 -14.42 -0.79
C ARG A 340 48.66 -13.04 -0.80
N PHE A 341 48.68 -12.37 -1.96
CA PHE A 341 48.16 -11.00 -2.11
C PHE A 341 46.67 -10.94 -2.44
N CYS A 342 46.05 -12.06 -2.86
CA CYS A 342 44.62 -12.15 -3.13
C CYS A 342 43.95 -12.92 -2.00
N ARG A 343 43.06 -12.23 -1.28
CA ARG A 343 42.36 -12.80 -0.13
C ARG A 343 40.87 -12.89 -0.43
N GLY A 344 40.23 -13.81 0.27
CA GLY A 344 38.79 -13.96 0.24
C GLY A 344 38.30 -14.88 -0.87
N LEU A 345 37.29 -15.65 -0.53
CA LEU A 345 36.42 -16.43 -1.41
C LEU A 345 35.02 -15.79 -1.37
N ASP A 346 34.31 -15.87 -2.48
CA ASP A 346 32.89 -15.51 -2.53
C ASP A 346 32.09 -16.60 -1.80
N LEU A 347 31.37 -16.20 -0.74
CA LEU A 347 30.61 -17.14 0.07
C LEU A 347 29.41 -17.71 -0.68
N ASP A 348 28.74 -16.91 -1.51
CA ASP A 348 27.57 -17.35 -2.28
C ASP A 348 27.96 -18.08 -3.58
N ARG A 349 29.23 -18.44 -3.74
CA ARG A 349 29.72 -19.37 -4.78
C ARG A 349 30.49 -20.55 -4.17
N GLY A 350 30.56 -20.63 -2.83
CA GLY A 350 31.35 -21.60 -2.09
C GLY A 350 30.59 -22.84 -1.62
N PHE A 351 29.28 -22.97 -1.91
CA PHE A 351 28.49 -24.14 -1.49
C PHE A 351 28.70 -25.33 -2.42
N GLY A 352 28.40 -26.54 -1.93
CA GLY A 352 28.73 -27.78 -2.63
C GLY A 352 27.75 -28.26 -3.70
N PHE A 353 26.60 -27.60 -3.89
CA PHE A 353 25.63 -28.00 -4.91
C PHE A 353 25.94 -27.33 -6.25
N GLU A 354 26.10 -28.15 -7.30
CA GLU A 354 26.44 -27.72 -8.67
C GLU A 354 27.56 -26.67 -8.70
N TRP A 355 28.58 -26.89 -7.85
CA TRP A 355 29.73 -26.02 -7.70
C TRP A 355 30.55 -26.03 -9.00
N ASP A 356 30.76 -24.85 -9.58
CA ASP A 356 31.24 -24.70 -10.95
C ASP A 356 32.72 -24.30 -11.05
N GLY A 357 33.50 -24.43 -9.97
CA GLY A 357 34.82 -23.79 -9.75
C GLY A 357 35.99 -24.12 -10.70
N THR A 358 35.70 -24.67 -11.88
CA THR A 358 36.64 -24.75 -13.02
C THR A 358 36.14 -24.03 -14.28
N SER A 359 34.88 -23.56 -14.30
CA SER A 359 34.17 -23.04 -15.48
C SER A 359 34.24 -21.52 -15.60
N TYR A 360 34.28 -20.82 -14.46
CA TYR A 360 34.36 -19.36 -14.35
C TYR A 360 35.47 -18.99 -13.35
N GLN A 361 36.35 -18.07 -13.76
CA GLN A 361 37.26 -17.35 -12.87
C GLN A 361 38.08 -18.21 -11.90
N SER A 362 39.00 -18.99 -12.44
CA SER A 362 40.06 -19.69 -11.68
C SER A 362 41.06 -18.76 -10.99
N ASN A 363 40.87 -17.43 -11.09
CA ASN A 363 41.75 -16.45 -10.50
C ASN A 363 41.34 -16.16 -9.04
N PRO A 364 42.21 -16.45 -8.04
CA PRO A 364 41.95 -16.12 -6.63
C PRO A 364 41.73 -14.62 -6.35
N CYS A 365 42.10 -13.76 -7.28
CA CYS A 365 41.93 -12.31 -7.20
C CYS A 365 40.56 -11.82 -7.68
N SER A 366 39.76 -12.65 -8.33
CA SER A 366 38.41 -12.26 -8.75
C SER A 366 37.50 -12.02 -7.54
N GLU A 367 36.55 -11.09 -7.68
CA GLU A 367 35.49 -10.86 -6.67
C GLU A 367 34.49 -12.02 -6.59
N SER A 368 34.34 -12.81 -7.66
CA SER A 368 33.44 -13.97 -7.70
C SER A 368 34.17 -15.31 -7.55
N PHE A 369 35.39 -15.30 -7.00
CA PHE A 369 36.21 -16.51 -6.85
C PHE A 369 35.56 -17.51 -5.88
N PRO A 370 35.15 -18.71 -6.34
CA PRO A 370 34.38 -19.67 -5.53
C PRO A 370 35.23 -20.53 -4.59
N GLY A 371 36.56 -20.47 -4.75
CA GLY A 371 37.50 -21.41 -4.14
C GLY A 371 38.04 -22.43 -5.14
N GLU A 372 38.94 -23.30 -4.69
CA GLU A 372 39.52 -24.41 -5.44
C GLU A 372 38.74 -25.72 -5.24
N GLU A 373 37.87 -25.76 -4.23
CA GLU A 373 37.00 -26.90 -3.92
C GLU A 373 35.69 -26.40 -3.28
N PRO A 374 34.58 -27.15 -3.43
CA PRO A 374 33.34 -26.82 -2.75
C PRO A 374 33.54 -26.81 -1.23
N PHE A 375 32.88 -25.87 -0.54
CA PHE A 375 33.03 -25.65 0.90
C PHE A 375 34.44 -25.30 1.38
N GLN A 376 35.33 -24.85 0.50
CA GLN A 376 36.62 -24.29 0.92
C GLN A 376 36.44 -23.04 1.78
N ALA A 377 35.40 -22.23 1.51
CA ALA A 377 35.07 -21.06 2.29
C ALA A 377 34.54 -21.46 3.67
N VAL A 378 35.31 -21.15 4.72
CA VAL A 378 35.03 -21.59 6.09
C VAL A 378 33.62 -21.20 6.54
N GLU A 379 33.19 -19.96 6.33
CA GLU A 379 31.88 -19.46 6.78
C GLU A 379 30.71 -20.16 6.08
N ALA A 380 30.82 -20.40 4.76
CA ALA A 380 29.82 -21.14 4.00
C ALA A 380 29.73 -22.61 4.47
N HIS A 381 30.89 -23.23 4.71
CA HIS A 381 30.95 -24.58 5.26
C HIS A 381 30.33 -24.67 6.66
N ARG A 382 30.61 -23.71 7.55
CA ARG A 382 30.01 -23.67 8.90
C ARG A 382 28.50 -23.50 8.87
N LEU A 383 27.99 -22.63 7.99
CA LEU A 383 26.54 -22.47 7.82
C LEU A 383 25.88 -23.77 7.36
N ALA A 384 26.49 -24.46 6.39
CA ALA A 384 26.00 -25.75 5.89
C ALA A 384 26.08 -26.87 6.93
N GLU A 385 27.18 -26.96 7.66
CA GLU A 385 27.39 -27.94 8.74
C GLU A 385 26.38 -27.73 9.87
N TRP A 386 26.21 -26.49 10.31
CA TRP A 386 25.21 -26.15 11.33
C TRP A 386 23.79 -26.53 10.88
N ALA A 387 23.40 -26.15 9.65
CA ALA A 387 22.06 -26.45 9.15
C ALA A 387 21.83 -27.98 9.04
N LYS A 388 22.80 -28.75 8.53
CA LYS A 388 22.72 -30.22 8.52
C LYS A 388 22.58 -30.81 9.92
N ASN A 389 23.37 -30.33 10.87
CA ASN A 389 23.31 -30.78 12.26
C ASN A 389 21.96 -30.47 12.93
N GLU A 390 21.31 -29.33 12.61
CA GLU A 390 19.97 -29.03 13.13
C GLU A 390 18.93 -30.05 12.65
N VAL A 391 18.99 -30.44 11.37
CA VAL A 391 18.08 -31.42 10.79
C VAL A 391 18.31 -32.83 11.35
N GLU A 392 19.58 -33.24 11.46
CA GLU A 392 19.94 -34.60 11.87
C GLU A 392 19.80 -34.82 13.38
N ASN A 393 20.19 -33.85 14.20
CA ASN A 393 20.39 -34.05 15.65
C ASN A 393 19.44 -33.22 16.54
N ASN A 394 18.79 -32.17 16.01
CA ASN A 394 17.97 -31.26 16.82
C ASN A 394 16.48 -31.26 16.42
N SER A 395 16.03 -32.27 15.66
CA SER A 395 14.65 -32.42 15.20
C SER A 395 14.10 -31.13 14.57
N VAL A 396 14.88 -30.52 13.67
CA VAL A 396 14.46 -29.32 12.93
C VAL A 396 14.08 -29.68 11.50
N GLN A 397 13.00 -29.09 11.02
CA GLN A 397 12.65 -29.10 9.60
C GLN A 397 12.73 -27.67 9.07
N PHE A 398 13.65 -27.40 8.15
CA PHE A 398 13.69 -26.10 7.47
C PHE A 398 12.59 -26.03 6.42
N VAL A 399 11.66 -25.08 6.59
CA VAL A 399 10.53 -24.87 5.66
C VAL A 399 10.73 -23.63 4.78
N GLY A 400 11.57 -22.70 5.23
CA GLY A 400 11.88 -21.46 4.51
C GLY A 400 13.33 -21.01 4.67
N PHE A 401 13.92 -20.51 3.59
CA PHE A 401 15.24 -19.89 3.57
C PHE A 401 15.17 -18.56 2.81
N LEU A 402 15.46 -17.46 3.49
CA LEU A 402 15.48 -16.12 2.92
C LEU A 402 16.90 -15.56 2.99
N ASP A 403 17.51 -15.44 1.82
CA ASP A 403 18.85 -14.89 1.66
C ASP A 403 18.78 -13.42 1.22
N ILE A 404 19.12 -12.51 2.13
CA ILE A 404 18.91 -11.07 1.97
C ILE A 404 20.20 -10.44 1.42
N HIS A 405 20.11 -9.89 0.22
CA HIS A 405 21.17 -9.22 -0.50
C HIS A 405 20.82 -7.77 -0.85
N SER A 406 21.74 -7.04 -1.47
CA SER A 406 21.50 -5.77 -2.16
C SER A 406 22.49 -5.63 -3.32
N TYR A 407 22.17 -5.02 -4.45
CA TYR A 407 21.02 -4.16 -4.73
C TYR A 407 20.44 -4.52 -6.10
N SER A 408 19.13 -4.39 -6.29
CA SER A 408 18.48 -4.39 -7.61
C SER A 408 16.95 -4.41 -7.52
N GLN A 409 16.38 -4.59 -6.32
CA GLN A 409 14.96 -4.81 -6.10
C GLN A 409 14.45 -6.05 -6.86
N GLN A 410 15.03 -7.20 -6.55
CA GLN A 410 14.66 -8.50 -7.16
C GLN A 410 14.32 -9.53 -6.08
N ILE A 411 13.37 -10.42 -6.39
CA ILE A 411 13.08 -11.62 -5.60
C ILE A 411 13.35 -12.82 -6.51
N LEU A 412 14.39 -13.57 -6.17
CA LEU A 412 14.94 -14.64 -6.98
C LEU A 412 14.64 -15.99 -6.33
N TYR A 413 14.19 -16.95 -7.13
CA TYR A 413 13.94 -18.33 -6.71
C TYR A 413 14.87 -19.32 -7.43
N PRO A 414 15.08 -20.55 -6.94
CA PRO A 414 15.97 -21.52 -7.56
C PRO A 414 15.57 -21.89 -9.01
N TYR A 415 16.49 -22.22 -9.91
CA TYR A 415 17.91 -22.44 -9.66
C TYR A 415 18.79 -21.26 -10.12
N SER A 416 19.91 -21.04 -9.43
CA SER A 416 20.98 -20.15 -9.85
C SER A 416 21.92 -20.85 -10.84
N TYR A 417 22.31 -22.10 -10.57
CA TYR A 417 23.34 -22.79 -11.39
C TYR A 417 22.91 -22.99 -12.85
N SER A 418 21.62 -23.16 -13.14
CA SER A 418 21.11 -23.43 -14.49
C SER A 418 19.77 -22.74 -14.77
N CYS A 419 19.65 -22.13 -15.95
CA CYS A 419 18.37 -21.60 -16.46
C CYS A 419 17.54 -22.66 -17.20
N SER A 420 18.15 -23.80 -17.58
CA SER A 420 17.45 -24.88 -18.29
C SER A 420 16.76 -25.84 -17.33
N THR A 421 17.19 -25.86 -16.07
CA THR A 421 16.58 -26.67 -15.02
C THR A 421 15.47 -25.89 -14.33
N THR A 422 14.29 -26.50 -14.23
CA THR A 422 13.15 -25.90 -13.53
C THR A 422 12.96 -26.56 -12.16
N PRO A 423 12.74 -25.80 -11.07
CA PRO A 423 12.46 -26.38 -9.76
C PRO A 423 11.12 -27.17 -9.78
N PRO A 424 11.04 -28.35 -9.14
CA PRO A 424 9.81 -29.14 -9.09
C PRO A 424 8.60 -28.40 -8.46
N SER A 425 8.87 -27.42 -7.60
CA SER A 425 7.85 -26.62 -6.90
C SER A 425 7.65 -25.21 -7.49
N LEU A 426 7.96 -25.02 -8.78
CA LEU A 426 7.95 -23.71 -9.45
C LEU A 426 6.70 -22.88 -9.17
N GLU A 427 5.50 -23.47 -9.33
CA GLU A 427 4.24 -22.74 -9.15
C GLU A 427 4.11 -22.14 -7.75
N ASN A 428 4.47 -22.92 -6.71
CA ASN A 428 4.43 -22.47 -5.32
C ASN A 428 5.50 -21.39 -5.03
N LEU A 429 6.68 -21.52 -5.65
CA LEU A 429 7.76 -20.54 -5.50
C LEU A 429 7.39 -19.20 -6.18
N GLU A 430 6.84 -19.25 -7.39
CA GLU A 430 6.41 -18.05 -8.13
C GLU A 430 5.23 -17.36 -7.46
N GLU A 431 4.23 -18.11 -7.01
CA GLU A 431 3.08 -17.55 -6.30
C GLU A 431 3.54 -16.80 -5.04
N LEU A 432 4.36 -17.45 -4.22
CA LEU A 432 4.89 -16.85 -3.00
C LEU A 432 5.78 -15.64 -3.33
N ALA A 433 6.70 -15.74 -4.29
CA ALA A 433 7.56 -14.63 -4.70
C ALA A 433 6.76 -13.43 -5.22
N MET A 434 5.73 -13.65 -6.03
CA MET A 434 4.82 -12.59 -6.48
C MET A 434 4.04 -11.98 -5.30
N GLY A 435 3.66 -12.79 -4.32
CA GLY A 435 3.06 -12.34 -3.07
C GLY A 435 3.99 -11.48 -2.22
N LEU A 436 5.27 -11.86 -2.09
CA LEU A 436 6.31 -11.07 -1.43
C LEU A 436 6.53 -9.73 -2.15
N ALA A 437 6.66 -9.75 -3.48
CA ALA A 437 6.78 -8.55 -4.29
C ALA A 437 5.54 -7.65 -4.17
N LYS A 438 4.35 -8.24 -4.04
CA LYS A 438 3.10 -7.50 -3.79
C LYS A 438 3.06 -6.94 -2.38
N ALA A 439 3.56 -7.62 -1.36
CA ALA A 439 3.66 -7.10 0.00
C ALA A 439 4.63 -5.90 0.06
N ILE A 440 5.80 -6.05 -0.57
CA ILE A 440 6.74 -4.97 -0.92
C ILE A 440 6.24 -4.18 -2.15
N ARG A 441 4.95 -4.17 -2.46
CA ARG A 441 4.34 -3.10 -3.28
C ARG A 441 3.16 -2.48 -2.57
N ILE A 442 2.71 -3.13 -1.50
CA ILE A 442 1.68 -2.62 -0.64
C ILE A 442 2.30 -1.78 0.46
N SER A 443 3.36 -2.09 1.21
CA SER A 443 4.08 -1.20 2.20
C SER A 443 4.74 0.20 1.87
N SER A 444 5.92 0.33 1.23
CA SER A 444 6.76 1.55 0.98
C SER A 444 6.67 2.40 -0.33
N GLY A 445 6.92 1.93 -1.55
CA GLY A 445 6.82 2.68 -2.85
C GLY A 445 7.35 1.95 -4.11
N GLU A 446 8.33 1.09 -3.87
CA GLU A 446 9.11 0.25 -4.78
C GLU A 446 8.42 -0.87 -5.58
N LEU A 447 9.13 -1.29 -6.62
CA LEU A 447 8.76 -2.41 -7.47
C LEU A 447 9.90 -3.43 -7.39
N TYR A 448 9.56 -4.65 -6.97
CA TYR A 448 10.49 -5.78 -6.97
C TYR A 448 10.13 -6.74 -8.11
N THR A 449 11.10 -7.10 -8.94
CA THR A 449 10.87 -8.06 -10.02
C THR A 449 11.08 -9.49 -9.53
N VAL A 450 10.27 -10.42 -10.02
CA VAL A 450 10.36 -11.85 -9.70
C VAL A 450 10.93 -12.59 -10.90
N ALA A 451 11.96 -13.42 -10.67
CA ALA A 451 12.58 -14.26 -11.69
C ALA A 451 13.29 -15.46 -11.05
N SER A 452 13.69 -16.46 -11.83
CA SER A 452 14.68 -17.43 -11.35
C SER A 452 16.01 -16.74 -11.11
N ALA A 453 16.81 -17.24 -10.16
CA ALA A 453 18.11 -16.66 -9.83
C ALA A 453 19.06 -16.63 -11.04
N CYS A 454 18.99 -17.67 -11.89
CA CYS A 454 19.70 -17.66 -13.16
C CYS A 454 19.24 -16.52 -14.10
N GLU A 455 17.93 -16.34 -14.31
CA GLU A 455 17.39 -15.30 -15.19
C GLU A 455 17.61 -13.88 -14.64
N GLY A 456 17.63 -13.74 -13.32
CA GLY A 456 17.89 -12.49 -12.64
C GLY A 456 19.30 -11.94 -12.86
N ALA A 457 20.24 -12.80 -13.27
CA ALA A 457 21.66 -12.50 -13.45
C ALA A 457 22.13 -12.50 -14.93
N VAL A 458 21.20 -12.56 -15.90
CA VAL A 458 21.52 -12.53 -17.35
C VAL A 458 20.80 -11.39 -18.07
N SER A 459 21.46 -10.82 -19.07
CA SER A 459 20.94 -9.73 -19.90
C SER A 459 20.00 -10.24 -21.02
N PHE A 460 20.27 -11.39 -21.64
CA PHE A 460 19.48 -11.89 -22.77
C PHE A 460 19.14 -13.40 -22.75
N LYS A 461 17.91 -13.73 -23.19
CA LYS A 461 17.51 -15.09 -23.60
C LYS A 461 17.61 -15.24 -25.12
N ASP A 462 18.40 -16.19 -25.62
CA ASP A 462 18.38 -16.52 -27.06
C ASP A 462 17.05 -17.22 -27.41
N ARG A 463 16.21 -16.53 -28.19
CA ARG A 463 14.90 -17.01 -28.63
C ARG A 463 14.96 -18.19 -29.61
N LYS A 464 16.13 -18.53 -30.17
CA LYS A 464 16.27 -19.62 -31.16
C LYS A 464 16.74 -20.95 -30.57
N THR A 465 17.56 -20.93 -29.53
CA THR A 465 18.10 -22.14 -28.87
C THR A 465 17.46 -22.41 -27.52
N GLY A 466 16.89 -21.39 -26.87
CA GLY A 466 16.40 -21.48 -25.50
C GLY A 466 17.53 -21.56 -24.46
N GLU A 467 18.78 -21.40 -24.87
CA GLU A 467 19.94 -21.41 -23.99
C GLU A 467 20.23 -19.98 -23.49
N PRO A 468 20.57 -19.80 -22.20
CA PRO A 468 21.02 -18.51 -21.66
C PRO A 468 22.34 -18.08 -22.30
N SER A 469 22.54 -16.77 -22.46
CA SER A 469 23.81 -16.17 -22.88
C SER A 469 24.94 -16.42 -21.86
N THR A 470 26.19 -16.19 -22.30
CA THR A 470 27.39 -16.20 -21.46
C THR A 470 27.21 -15.23 -20.28
N ARG A 471 27.35 -15.72 -19.04
CA ARG A 471 27.08 -14.96 -17.82
C ARG A 471 28.28 -14.11 -17.42
N MET A 472 28.04 -13.04 -16.66
CA MET A 472 29.11 -12.20 -16.11
C MET A 472 29.72 -12.75 -14.81
N GLU A 473 29.00 -13.59 -14.09
CA GLU A 473 29.45 -14.21 -12.84
C GLU A 473 29.27 -15.73 -12.87
N SER A 474 30.00 -16.42 -12.00
CA SER A 474 29.79 -17.85 -11.69
C SER A 474 28.34 -18.10 -11.28
N ALA A 475 27.81 -19.24 -11.72
CA ALA A 475 26.40 -19.62 -11.59
C ALA A 475 26.16 -20.59 -10.42
N GLY A 476 27.17 -21.44 -10.17
CA GLY A 476 27.12 -22.57 -9.26
C GLY A 476 27.51 -22.24 -7.82
N GLY A 477 27.19 -23.14 -6.89
CA GLY A 477 27.63 -23.05 -5.50
C GLY A 477 26.94 -21.97 -4.66
N SER A 478 25.69 -21.61 -4.98
CA SER A 478 24.89 -20.64 -4.20
C SER A 478 24.28 -21.25 -2.94
N ALA A 479 24.09 -20.41 -1.91
CA ALA A 479 23.36 -20.80 -0.70
C ALA A 479 21.91 -21.16 -1.03
N LEU A 480 21.28 -20.37 -1.92
CA LEU A 480 19.92 -20.56 -2.40
C LEU A 480 19.68 -21.98 -2.93
N ASP A 481 20.50 -22.42 -3.88
CA ASP A 481 20.33 -23.72 -4.53
C ASP A 481 20.66 -24.86 -3.56
N TRP A 482 21.67 -24.68 -2.71
CA TRP A 482 22.07 -25.68 -1.72
C TRP A 482 20.97 -25.93 -0.68
N PHE A 483 20.39 -24.89 -0.09
CA PHE A 483 19.28 -25.06 0.88
C PHE A 483 18.05 -25.70 0.21
N TYR A 484 17.72 -25.28 -1.02
CA TYR A 484 16.59 -25.85 -1.75
C TYR A 484 16.78 -27.34 -2.07
N HIS A 485 17.95 -27.73 -2.59
CA HIS A 485 18.21 -29.10 -3.04
C HIS A 485 18.66 -30.05 -1.92
N GLU A 486 19.69 -29.67 -1.15
CA GLU A 486 20.34 -30.59 -0.20
C GLU A 486 19.56 -30.73 1.11
N LEU A 487 18.88 -29.65 1.54
CA LEU A 487 18.07 -29.66 2.76
C LEU A 487 16.56 -29.76 2.48
N ASN A 488 16.16 -29.92 1.21
CA ASN A 488 14.76 -29.97 0.78
C ASN A 488 13.91 -28.80 1.31
N VAL A 489 14.50 -27.61 1.44
CA VAL A 489 13.76 -26.42 1.87
C VAL A 489 12.80 -26.02 0.76
N ARG A 490 11.50 -26.12 1.04
CA ARG A 490 10.45 -25.92 0.04
C ARG A 490 10.38 -24.49 -0.48
N TYR A 491 10.64 -23.49 0.36
CA TYR A 491 10.54 -22.07 0.02
C TYR A 491 11.86 -21.36 0.24
N SER A 492 12.71 -21.35 -0.79
CA SER A 492 14.02 -20.68 -0.76
C SER A 492 14.01 -19.48 -1.70
N PHE A 493 14.42 -18.31 -1.20
CA PHE A 493 14.48 -17.08 -1.98
C PHE A 493 15.75 -16.29 -1.69
N GLN A 494 16.30 -15.67 -2.73
CA GLN A 494 17.31 -14.63 -2.62
C GLN A 494 16.64 -13.27 -2.92
N ILE A 495 16.64 -12.36 -1.96
CA ILE A 495 15.99 -11.05 -2.07
C ILE A 495 17.06 -9.98 -2.17
N LYS A 496 17.20 -9.36 -3.34
CA LYS A 496 18.06 -8.20 -3.55
C LYS A 496 17.27 -6.93 -3.23
N LEU A 497 17.62 -6.28 -2.13
CA LEU A 497 16.97 -5.07 -1.61
C LEU A 497 17.26 -3.83 -2.47
N ARG A 498 16.87 -2.66 -1.96
CA ARG A 498 17.13 -1.36 -2.56
C ARG A 498 18.64 -1.09 -2.77
N ASP A 499 19.00 -0.25 -3.72
CA ASP A 499 18.16 0.42 -4.73
C ASP A 499 18.32 -0.23 -6.11
N THR A 500 18.10 0.51 -7.19
CA THR A 500 18.33 0.05 -8.57
C THR A 500 19.62 0.64 -9.17
N GLY A 501 20.55 1.09 -8.32
CA GLY A 501 21.90 1.56 -8.66
C GLY A 501 22.19 3.04 -8.46
N SER A 502 21.23 3.86 -8.01
CA SER A 502 21.53 5.29 -7.75
C SER A 502 22.61 5.46 -6.67
N TYR A 503 22.59 4.58 -5.67
CA TYR A 503 23.56 4.47 -4.59
C TYR A 503 24.19 3.09 -4.51
N GLY A 504 23.57 2.06 -5.10
CA GLY A 504 24.07 0.70 -5.06
C GLY A 504 24.34 0.24 -3.63
N PHE A 505 25.56 -0.23 -3.35
CA PHE A 505 25.98 -0.64 -2.01
C PHE A 505 26.15 0.50 -0.99
N LEU A 506 26.09 1.77 -1.43
CA LEU A 506 26.30 2.97 -0.63
C LEU A 506 24.98 3.68 -0.27
N LEU A 507 23.90 2.89 -0.17
CA LEU A 507 22.56 3.38 0.13
C LEU A 507 22.54 4.26 1.40
N PRO A 508 21.99 5.48 1.36
CA PRO A 508 21.96 6.39 2.51
C PRO A 508 21.19 5.80 3.70
N LYS A 509 21.65 6.11 4.91
CA LYS A 509 21.11 5.59 6.18
C LYS A 509 19.62 5.88 6.38
N GLU A 510 19.09 6.92 5.75
CA GLU A 510 17.67 7.28 5.79
C GLU A 510 16.79 6.17 5.18
N ASN A 511 17.36 5.26 4.39
CA ASN A 511 16.65 4.11 3.81
C ASN A 511 16.68 2.86 4.69
N ILE A 512 17.41 2.83 5.82
CA ILE A 512 17.50 1.64 6.69
C ILE A 512 16.11 1.24 7.21
N VAL A 513 15.37 2.20 7.80
CA VAL A 513 14.03 1.93 8.33
C VAL A 513 13.01 1.66 7.22
N PRO A 514 12.91 2.45 6.13
CA PRO A 514 12.03 2.14 5.01
C PRO A 514 12.23 0.75 4.40
N THR A 515 13.49 0.34 4.18
CA THR A 515 13.82 -1.00 3.66
C THR A 515 13.53 -2.09 4.72
N GLY A 516 13.76 -1.82 5.99
CA GLY A 516 13.36 -2.72 7.08
C GLY A 516 11.86 -2.94 7.16
N GLU A 517 11.05 -1.88 7.05
CA GLU A 517 9.58 -1.93 7.10
C GLU A 517 9.00 -2.71 5.91
N GLU A 518 9.52 -2.48 4.71
CA GLU A 518 9.03 -3.19 3.52
C GLU A 518 9.39 -4.69 3.57
N ALA A 519 10.62 -5.02 3.97
CA ALA A 519 11.04 -6.39 4.17
C ALA A 519 10.24 -7.07 5.29
N PHE A 520 9.88 -6.36 6.36
CA PHE A 520 9.08 -6.92 7.44
C PHE A 520 7.65 -7.26 7.01
N ASN A 521 7.06 -6.45 6.13
CA ASN A 521 5.75 -6.77 5.57
C ASN A 521 5.81 -7.96 4.60
N ALA A 522 6.90 -8.11 3.83
CA ALA A 522 7.15 -9.34 3.08
C ALA A 522 7.31 -10.56 3.99
N LEU A 523 8.05 -10.44 5.11
CA LEU A 523 8.24 -11.53 6.07
C LEU A 523 6.93 -11.98 6.73
N LYS A 524 6.02 -11.03 7.03
CA LYS A 524 4.67 -11.35 7.52
C LYS A 524 3.89 -12.15 6.49
N TYR A 525 3.85 -11.68 5.24
CA TYR A 525 3.18 -12.39 4.16
C TYR A 525 3.77 -13.80 3.95
N PHE A 526 5.11 -13.93 4.02
CA PHE A 526 5.80 -15.23 3.96
C PHE A 526 5.30 -16.18 5.05
N GLY A 527 5.26 -15.70 6.30
CA GLY A 527 4.73 -16.44 7.44
C GLY A 527 3.27 -16.85 7.26
N ASP A 528 2.42 -15.90 6.87
CA ASP A 528 0.98 -16.12 6.67
C ASP A 528 0.72 -17.16 5.57
N PHE A 529 1.48 -17.10 4.46
CA PHE A 529 1.41 -18.09 3.38
C PHE A 529 1.76 -19.50 3.87
N MET A 530 2.77 -19.63 4.74
CA MET A 530 3.15 -20.93 5.30
C MET A 530 2.20 -21.47 6.38
N LEU A 531 1.43 -20.61 7.04
CA LEU A 531 0.36 -21.04 7.95
C LEU A 531 -0.78 -21.76 7.19
N GLY A 532 -0.96 -21.48 5.89
CA GLY A 532 -2.01 -22.10 5.08
C GLY A 532 -3.40 -21.92 5.69
N ASN A 533 -4.20 -22.99 5.76
CA ASN A 533 -5.53 -22.97 6.40
C ASN A 533 -5.51 -22.67 7.90
N LYS A 534 -4.37 -22.86 8.59
CA LYS A 534 -4.22 -22.40 9.98
C LYS A 534 -4.09 -20.87 10.07
N GLY A 535 -3.96 -20.15 8.95
CA GLY A 535 -3.91 -18.68 8.90
C GLY A 535 -5.28 -18.01 8.83
N ILE A 536 -6.35 -18.77 8.58
CA ILE A 536 -7.75 -18.32 8.46
C ILE A 536 -8.56 -18.96 9.58
N GLU A 537 -8.19 -18.70 10.83
CA GLU A 537 -9.03 -19.05 11.97
C GLU A 537 -9.60 -17.76 12.52
N SER A 538 -10.92 -17.72 12.62
CA SER A 538 -11.62 -16.62 13.24
C SER A 538 -11.18 -16.55 14.70
N VAL A 539 -11.03 -15.33 15.25
CA VAL A 539 -10.68 -15.15 16.67
C VAL A 539 -11.77 -15.73 17.60
N GLU A 540 -12.91 -16.16 17.06
CA GLU A 540 -14.02 -16.77 17.78
C GLU A 540 -13.76 -18.25 18.16
N ASP A 541 -12.89 -18.96 17.45
CA ASP A 541 -12.66 -20.40 17.67
C ASP A 541 -11.89 -20.71 18.97
N GLU A 542 -11.01 -19.81 19.43
CA GLU A 542 -10.29 -20.00 20.70
C GLU A 542 -11.17 -19.80 21.95
N GLU A 543 -12.25 -19.01 21.86
CA GLU A 543 -13.21 -18.85 22.97
C GLU A 543 -14.18 -20.03 23.05
N VAL A 544 -14.60 -20.59 21.90
CA VAL A 544 -15.46 -21.78 21.84
C VAL A 544 -14.71 -23.02 22.32
N GLN A 545 -13.43 -23.16 22.01
CA GLN A 545 -12.63 -24.31 22.45
C GLN A 545 -12.32 -24.27 23.96
N ARG A 546 -12.10 -23.07 24.54
CA ARG A 546 -12.00 -22.91 26.00
C ARG A 546 -13.32 -23.13 26.75
N LEU A 547 -14.47 -22.86 26.11
CA LEU A 547 -15.79 -23.14 26.67
C LEU A 547 -16.13 -24.64 26.58
N GLY A 548 -15.64 -25.35 25.56
CA GLY A 548 -15.74 -26.80 25.42
C GLY A 548 -14.98 -27.56 26.51
N ASP A 549 -13.75 -27.14 26.80
CA ASP A 549 -12.90 -27.78 27.82
C ASP A 549 -13.39 -27.58 29.28
N ILE A 550 -14.29 -26.62 29.51
CA ILE A 550 -14.90 -26.36 30.83
C ILE A 550 -16.18 -27.19 31.03
N LEU A 551 -16.76 -27.74 29.96
CA LEU A 551 -18.02 -28.50 30.00
C LEU A 551 -17.84 -30.04 30.02
N GLU A 552 -16.61 -30.55 29.86
CA GLU A 552 -16.34 -32.00 29.87
C GLU A 552 -15.87 -32.57 31.22
N THR A 553 -16.00 -31.80 32.31
CA THR A 553 -15.82 -32.34 33.67
C THR A 553 -17.14 -32.36 34.43
N GLU A 554 -18.08 -33.21 34.01
CA GLU A 554 -19.06 -33.85 34.90
C GLU A 554 -19.86 -34.93 34.14
N ASP A 555 -20.02 -36.08 34.82
CA ASP A 555 -21.01 -37.16 34.60
C ASP A 555 -20.68 -38.40 33.72
N THR A 556 -20.08 -39.38 34.41
CA THR A 556 -20.54 -40.77 34.65
C THR A 556 -20.88 -41.77 33.52
N GLU A 557 -20.19 -42.93 33.64
CA GLU A 557 -20.49 -44.32 33.23
C GLU A 557 -21.93 -44.68 32.79
N ASP A 558 -22.05 -45.37 31.64
CA ASP A 558 -22.78 -46.66 31.52
C ASP A 558 -22.66 -47.34 30.12
N GLN A 559 -21.99 -48.50 30.12
CA GLN A 559 -22.38 -49.83 29.60
C GLN A 559 -23.05 -50.12 28.22
N PHE A 560 -22.39 -51.04 27.47
CA PHE A 560 -22.90 -52.13 26.58
C PHE A 560 -23.67 -51.74 25.28
N ASN A 561 -23.61 -52.41 24.11
CA ASN A 561 -22.95 -53.62 23.61
C ASN A 561 -23.00 -53.67 22.05
N GLU A 562 -21.97 -54.27 21.45
CA GLU A 562 -21.93 -55.30 20.38
C GLU A 562 -22.89 -55.33 19.15
N ASP A 563 -22.23 -55.68 18.03
CA ASP A 563 -22.68 -56.48 16.87
C ASP A 563 -23.53 -55.85 15.76
N GLU A 564 -22.91 -55.62 14.59
CA GLU A 564 -23.14 -56.48 13.41
C GLU A 564 -22.15 -56.19 12.26
N ASP A 565 -21.85 -57.26 11.52
CA ASP A 565 -21.25 -57.32 10.18
C ASP A 565 -19.73 -57.27 10.00
N GLN A 566 -19.08 -58.33 10.51
CA GLN A 566 -17.98 -58.99 9.79
C GLN A 566 -18.49 -60.24 9.06
N ALA A 567 -18.54 -60.21 7.73
CA ALA A 567 -18.32 -61.38 6.88
C ALA A 567 -18.08 -60.96 5.42
N ILE A 568 -16.81 -60.93 5.00
CA ILE A 568 -16.24 -61.79 3.96
C ILE A 568 -14.77 -61.42 3.82
N GLU A 569 -13.93 -62.29 4.35
CA GLU A 569 -12.49 -62.31 4.19
C GLU A 569 -12.12 -62.93 2.82
N LYS A 570 -11.00 -62.43 2.27
CA LYS A 570 -10.02 -63.13 1.40
C LYS A 570 -10.35 -63.29 -0.09
N GLU A 571 -9.72 -62.44 -0.91
CA GLU A 571 -8.83 -62.88 -2.01
C GLU A 571 -7.78 -61.80 -2.36
N PHE A 572 -6.51 -62.21 -2.24
CA PHE A 572 -5.25 -61.76 -2.87
C PHE A 572 -4.69 -60.32 -2.79
N GLU A 573 -3.41 -60.32 -2.40
CA GLU A 573 -2.41 -59.26 -2.30
C GLU A 573 -1.95 -58.61 -3.64
N GLN A 574 -1.31 -57.44 -3.48
CA GLN A 574 -0.33 -56.72 -4.33
C GLN A 574 -0.80 -55.52 -5.21
N ASP A 575 -0.45 -54.32 -4.69
CA ASP A 575 0.08 -53.12 -5.37
C ASP A 575 -0.86 -52.08 -6.07
N PRO A 576 -0.40 -50.82 -6.23
CA PRO A 576 -1.06 -49.61 -5.73
C PRO A 576 -1.95 -48.89 -6.76
N ILE A 577 -3.07 -48.33 -6.30
CA ILE A 577 -3.91 -47.42 -7.07
C ILE A 577 -4.06 -46.13 -6.28
N ASP A 578 -3.18 -45.17 -6.56
CA ASP A 578 -3.44 -43.75 -6.27
C ASP A 578 -3.05 -42.86 -7.45
N ASP A 579 -3.29 -43.37 -8.67
CA ASP A 579 -2.94 -42.69 -9.93
C ASP A 579 -4.17 -42.41 -10.82
N PHE A 580 -5.39 -42.46 -10.26
CA PHE A 580 -6.62 -42.34 -11.06
C PHE A 580 -7.45 -41.07 -10.84
N ASN A 581 -7.09 -40.22 -9.87
CA ASN A 581 -7.85 -38.98 -9.61
C ASN A 581 -7.20 -37.70 -10.18
N TRP A 582 -6.09 -37.83 -10.92
CA TRP A 582 -5.39 -36.69 -11.53
C TRP A 582 -5.74 -36.46 -13.02
N GLU A 583 -6.15 -37.51 -13.76
CA GLU A 583 -6.49 -37.38 -15.20
C GLU A 583 -7.88 -36.77 -15.47
N LEU A 584 -8.82 -36.82 -14.52
CA LEU A 584 -10.15 -36.22 -14.67
C LEU A 584 -10.12 -34.67 -14.65
N ARG A 585 -9.13 -34.05 -13.98
CA ARG A 585 -8.91 -32.59 -14.03
C ARG A 585 -8.20 -32.14 -15.31
N ARG A 586 -7.59 -33.06 -16.06
CA ARG A 586 -6.85 -32.76 -17.31
C ARG A 586 -7.75 -32.63 -18.55
N LYS A 587 -9.00 -33.11 -18.51
CA LYS A 587 -9.92 -33.10 -19.69
C LYS A 587 -10.84 -31.89 -19.84
N MET A 588 -10.89 -30.95 -18.89
CA MET A 588 -11.75 -29.74 -19.00
C MET A 588 -11.04 -28.44 -19.43
N ARG A 589 -9.78 -28.48 -19.89
CA ARG A 589 -9.08 -27.28 -20.43
C ARG A 589 -8.28 -27.52 -21.71
N ARG A 590 -8.81 -28.32 -22.64
CA ARG A 590 -8.36 -28.36 -24.04
C ARG A 590 -9.53 -28.57 -25.00
N VAL A 591 -10.32 -27.52 -25.26
CA VAL A 591 -11.14 -27.41 -26.47
C VAL A 591 -11.15 -25.96 -26.96
N ARG A 592 -10.59 -25.76 -28.18
CA ARG A 592 -10.57 -24.58 -29.07
C ARG A 592 -9.28 -23.74 -29.13
N ALA A 593 -8.29 -24.28 -29.83
CA ALA A 593 -7.56 -23.53 -30.84
C ALA A 593 -7.22 -24.49 -32.01
N SER A 594 -7.96 -24.38 -33.11
CA SER A 594 -7.53 -24.81 -34.45
C SER A 594 -8.38 -24.13 -35.51
N SER A 595 -7.74 -23.09 -36.06
CA SER A 595 -7.87 -22.41 -37.34
C SER A 595 -8.74 -23.02 -38.43
N CYS A 596 -9.53 -22.16 -39.10
CA CYS A 596 -9.84 -22.30 -40.52
C CYS A 596 -9.34 -21.02 -41.22
N ALA A 597 -8.51 -21.22 -42.24
CA ALA A 597 -7.77 -20.20 -42.98
C ALA A 597 -8.59 -19.65 -44.15
N ILE A 598 -8.56 -18.33 -44.37
CA ILE A 598 -8.74 -17.73 -45.71
C ILE A 598 -7.78 -16.54 -45.86
N SER A 599 -6.94 -16.67 -46.90
CA SER A 599 -5.97 -15.78 -47.56
C SER A 599 -6.20 -14.25 -47.54
N PRO A 600 -5.12 -13.43 -47.53
CA PRO A 600 -5.14 -12.05 -48.02
C PRO A 600 -4.31 -11.86 -49.31
N SER A 601 -4.80 -10.99 -50.19
CA SER A 601 -4.04 -10.41 -51.32
C SER A 601 -3.86 -8.90 -51.14
N ILE A 602 -2.63 -8.43 -51.37
CA ILE A 602 -2.18 -7.03 -51.51
C ILE A 602 -2.08 -6.73 -53.03
N PRO A 603 -2.11 -5.47 -53.54
CA PRO A 603 -0.92 -4.57 -53.59
C PRO A 603 -1.23 -3.06 -53.29
N GLN A 604 -0.39 -2.39 -52.47
CA GLN A 604 0.59 -1.33 -52.83
C GLN A 604 0.04 0.01 -53.38
N PHE A 605 0.44 1.14 -52.77
CA PHE A 605 1.38 2.13 -53.37
C PHE A 605 1.76 3.30 -52.41
N LEU A 606 3.04 3.31 -52.04
CA LEU A 606 4.04 4.38 -51.81
C LEU A 606 3.70 5.89 -51.66
N ASN A 607 4.17 6.43 -50.51
CA ASN A 607 5.20 7.48 -50.28
C ASN A 607 5.04 8.99 -50.64
N HIS A 608 5.41 9.79 -49.61
CA HIS A 608 6.24 11.03 -49.61
C HIS A 608 5.61 12.35 -50.15
N LEU A 609 5.91 13.58 -49.70
CA LEU A 609 7.00 14.22 -48.93
C LEU A 609 6.60 15.72 -48.64
N ILE A 610 7.23 16.32 -47.61
CA ILE A 610 7.71 17.74 -47.52
C ILE A 610 6.81 18.89 -47.01
N ILE A 611 7.36 19.55 -45.97
CA ILE A 611 7.09 20.88 -45.36
C ILE A 611 7.93 21.97 -46.06
N PRO A 612 7.54 23.27 -46.06
CA PRO A 612 8.33 24.31 -45.36
C PRO A 612 7.45 25.34 -44.60
N THR A 613 7.70 25.73 -43.33
CA THR A 613 8.57 26.84 -42.80
C THR A 613 8.31 28.23 -43.43
N GLN A 614 8.38 29.43 -42.81
CA GLN A 614 8.53 30.00 -41.46
C GLN A 614 8.31 31.54 -41.57
N ILE A 615 7.70 32.18 -40.55
CA ILE A 615 8.09 33.42 -39.80
C ILE A 615 8.39 34.78 -40.52
N TYR A 616 7.71 35.88 -40.13
CA TYR A 616 8.22 37.09 -39.39
C TYR A 616 7.28 38.34 -39.42
N ARG A 617 7.00 38.93 -38.23
CA ARG A 617 7.12 40.36 -37.78
C ARG A 617 6.52 41.51 -38.66
N THR A 618 5.92 42.64 -38.22
CA THR A 618 5.98 43.49 -37.01
C THR A 618 4.83 44.53 -37.02
N VAL A 619 4.40 44.92 -35.82
CA VAL A 619 3.72 46.14 -35.31
C VAL A 619 3.59 47.40 -36.21
N ALA A 620 2.40 48.03 -36.19
CA ALA A 620 2.22 49.49 -36.30
C ALA A 620 1.00 49.96 -35.46
N LEU A 621 1.17 51.10 -34.76
CA LEU A 621 0.27 51.77 -33.82
C LEU A 621 -0.60 52.87 -34.50
N TYR A 622 -1.64 53.31 -33.76
CA TYR A 622 -2.47 54.55 -33.85
C TYR A 622 -3.81 54.48 -34.65
N PRO A 623 -4.81 55.34 -34.38
CA PRO A 623 -5.57 55.48 -33.12
C PRO A 623 -7.10 55.62 -33.32
N SER A 624 -7.82 55.46 -32.21
CA SER A 624 -9.11 56.05 -31.80
C SER A 624 -10.15 56.51 -32.84
N SER A 625 -11.35 55.95 -32.62
CA SER A 625 -12.70 56.50 -32.76
C SER A 625 -13.51 56.16 -34.03
N GLN A 626 -14.72 55.67 -33.74
CA GLN A 626 -15.88 55.41 -34.61
C GLN A 626 -15.96 54.03 -35.26
N LEU A 627 -16.52 53.08 -34.50
CA LEU A 627 -17.24 51.92 -35.04
C LEU A 627 -18.76 52.08 -34.76
N PRO A 628 -19.63 51.92 -35.77
CA PRO A 628 -21.06 51.71 -35.57
C PRO A 628 -21.33 50.25 -35.16
N GLN A 629 -22.20 50.08 -34.17
CA GLN A 629 -22.55 48.77 -33.60
C GLN A 629 -23.33 47.88 -34.59
N PRO A 630 -23.00 46.57 -34.68
CA PRO A 630 -23.93 45.56 -35.15
C PRO A 630 -24.79 45.04 -33.99
N ARG A 631 -26.09 44.93 -34.23
CA ARG A 631 -27.12 44.45 -33.30
C ARG A 631 -26.74 43.11 -32.69
N ILE A 632 -26.47 43.11 -31.39
CA ILE A 632 -26.50 41.92 -30.55
C ILE A 632 -27.97 41.55 -30.42
N ALA A 633 -28.37 40.39 -30.96
CA ALA A 633 -29.61 39.77 -30.52
C ALA A 633 -29.44 39.48 -29.03
N PHE A 634 -30.18 40.20 -28.20
CA PHE A 634 -30.24 39.95 -26.77
C PHE A 634 -30.62 38.48 -26.57
N ALA A 635 -29.71 37.70 -25.98
CA ALA A 635 -30.11 36.47 -25.32
C ALA A 635 -31.18 36.84 -24.29
N PRO A 636 -32.27 36.06 -24.16
CA PRO A 636 -33.30 36.34 -23.17
C PRO A 636 -32.68 36.37 -21.76
N ASP A 637 -33.24 37.21 -20.91
CA ASP A 637 -32.89 37.31 -19.50
C ASP A 637 -32.96 35.91 -18.85
N PRO A 638 -31.93 35.43 -18.13
CA PRO A 638 -31.97 34.12 -17.47
C PRO A 638 -33.14 33.94 -16.49
N SER A 639 -33.88 35.00 -16.15
CA SER A 639 -35.15 34.91 -15.41
C SER A 639 -36.35 34.37 -16.21
N ASP A 640 -36.25 34.19 -17.54
CA ASP A 640 -37.37 33.80 -18.41
C ASP A 640 -37.43 32.30 -18.81
N MET A 641 -36.47 31.46 -18.40
CA MET A 641 -36.50 30.02 -18.70
C MET A 641 -36.87 29.18 -17.48
N ALA A 642 -38.17 29.09 -17.18
CA ALA A 642 -38.67 28.08 -16.26
C ALA A 642 -38.31 26.67 -16.79
N PRO A 643 -37.80 25.75 -15.96
CA PRO A 643 -37.44 24.41 -16.41
C PRO A 643 -38.67 23.65 -16.89
N THR A 644 -38.49 22.77 -17.87
CA THR A 644 -39.59 22.00 -18.45
C THR A 644 -39.99 20.84 -17.54
N PRO A 645 -41.30 20.60 -17.30
CA PRO A 645 -41.74 19.42 -16.57
C PRO A 645 -41.25 18.15 -17.23
N TYR A 646 -40.74 17.22 -16.43
CA TYR A 646 -40.29 15.92 -16.87
C TYR A 646 -41.25 14.85 -16.38
N LYS A 647 -41.60 13.92 -17.27
CA LYS A 647 -42.38 12.74 -16.94
C LYS A 647 -41.57 11.51 -17.31
N ILE A 648 -41.38 10.61 -16.36
CA ILE A 648 -40.78 9.31 -16.61
C ILE A 648 -41.77 8.52 -17.47
N ASP A 649 -41.34 8.17 -18.68
CA ASP A 649 -42.12 7.39 -19.64
C ASP A 649 -41.19 6.37 -20.30
N VAL A 650 -41.11 5.18 -19.71
CA VAL A 650 -40.32 4.09 -20.25
C VAL A 650 -41.13 3.40 -21.35
N PRO A 651 -40.61 3.27 -22.59
CA PRO A 651 -41.32 2.58 -23.66
C PRO A 651 -41.66 1.14 -23.28
N GLU A 652 -42.89 0.70 -23.60
CA GLU A 652 -43.35 -0.67 -23.30
C GLU A 652 -42.43 -1.73 -23.88
N SER A 653 -41.79 -1.46 -25.02
CA SER A 653 -40.79 -2.35 -25.62
C SER A 653 -39.58 -2.60 -24.72
N LYS A 654 -39.15 -1.62 -23.91
CA LYS A 654 -38.06 -1.80 -22.94
C LYS A 654 -38.51 -2.63 -21.74
N VAL A 655 -39.74 -2.42 -21.26
CA VAL A 655 -40.33 -3.22 -20.18
C VAL A 655 -40.48 -4.67 -20.61
N GLN A 656 -41.01 -4.92 -21.81
CA GLN A 656 -41.14 -6.26 -22.35
C GLN A 656 -39.78 -6.93 -22.60
N ASN A 657 -38.79 -6.18 -23.10
CA ASN A 657 -37.43 -6.70 -23.27
C ASN A 657 -36.81 -7.13 -21.93
N LEU A 658 -36.97 -6.31 -20.88
CA LEU A 658 -36.56 -6.69 -19.53
C LEU A 658 -37.21 -8.01 -19.11
N LYS A 659 -38.53 -8.14 -19.23
CA LYS A 659 -39.25 -9.38 -18.87
C LYS A 659 -38.75 -10.58 -19.65
N THR A 660 -38.53 -10.44 -20.96
CA THR A 660 -37.97 -11.52 -21.79
C THR A 660 -36.55 -11.90 -21.38
N LYS A 661 -35.69 -10.94 -21.03
CA LYS A 661 -34.33 -11.25 -20.56
C LYS A 661 -34.34 -11.96 -19.20
N LEU A 662 -35.25 -11.58 -18.30
CA LEU A 662 -35.42 -12.26 -17.01
C LEU A 662 -35.95 -13.69 -17.21
N SER A 663 -36.91 -13.91 -18.11
CA SER A 663 -37.48 -15.24 -18.37
C SER A 663 -36.50 -16.21 -19.04
N LEU A 664 -35.49 -15.69 -19.73
CA LEU A 664 -34.44 -16.46 -20.41
C LEU A 664 -33.16 -16.59 -19.58
N ALA A 665 -33.16 -16.10 -18.34
CA ALA A 665 -31.96 -16.10 -17.52
C ALA A 665 -31.51 -17.52 -17.13
N GLU A 666 -30.24 -17.80 -17.38
CA GLU A 666 -29.54 -18.94 -16.80
C GLU A 666 -28.76 -18.47 -15.58
N PHE A 667 -28.67 -19.32 -14.56
CA PHE A 667 -28.01 -19.01 -13.30
C PHE A 667 -26.81 -19.94 -13.09
N PRO A 668 -25.72 -19.44 -12.47
CA PRO A 668 -24.62 -20.29 -12.05
C PRO A 668 -25.05 -21.26 -10.93
N ASP A 669 -24.21 -22.26 -10.66
CA ASP A 669 -24.27 -23.07 -9.46
C ASP A 669 -23.78 -22.29 -8.23
N GLU A 670 -24.02 -22.85 -7.04
CA GLU A 670 -23.69 -22.26 -5.74
C GLU A 670 -23.07 -23.35 -4.86
N LEU A 671 -22.04 -22.98 -4.08
CA LEU A 671 -21.43 -23.88 -3.12
C LEU A 671 -22.38 -24.11 -1.92
N GLU A 672 -22.43 -25.35 -1.42
CA GLU A 672 -23.23 -25.67 -0.24
C GLU A 672 -22.79 -24.83 0.96
N ALA A 673 -23.77 -24.31 1.71
CA ALA A 673 -23.58 -23.49 2.91
C ALA A 673 -22.77 -22.18 2.72
N ALA A 674 -22.63 -21.66 1.49
CA ALA A 674 -21.93 -20.39 1.25
C ALA A 674 -22.70 -19.14 1.68
N GLU A 675 -24.01 -19.24 1.89
CA GLU A 675 -24.90 -18.12 2.26
C GLU A 675 -24.55 -16.81 1.53
N TRP A 676 -24.15 -15.75 2.27
CA TRP A 676 -23.79 -14.45 1.72
C TRP A 676 -22.27 -14.26 1.52
N ASP A 677 -21.43 -15.22 1.92
CA ASP A 677 -19.97 -15.07 1.94
C ASP A 677 -19.38 -14.89 0.53
N LEU A 678 -20.08 -15.41 -0.49
CA LEU A 678 -19.67 -15.32 -1.91
C LEU A 678 -20.56 -14.36 -2.73
N GLY A 679 -21.37 -13.54 -2.07
CA GLY A 679 -22.30 -12.59 -2.69
C GLY A 679 -23.76 -13.02 -2.53
N VAL A 680 -24.62 -12.59 -3.46
CA VAL A 680 -26.07 -12.85 -3.36
C VAL A 680 -26.38 -14.36 -3.44
N PRO A 681 -27.09 -14.94 -2.44
CA PRO A 681 -27.51 -16.33 -2.49
C PRO A 681 -28.36 -16.63 -3.73
N LEU A 682 -28.13 -17.78 -4.36
CA LEU A 682 -28.80 -18.21 -5.59
C LEU A 682 -30.32 -18.30 -5.39
N ALA A 683 -30.75 -18.76 -4.22
CA ALA A 683 -32.17 -18.85 -3.86
C ALA A 683 -32.84 -17.47 -3.85
N ASP A 684 -32.20 -16.48 -3.23
CA ASP A 684 -32.69 -15.10 -3.19
C ASP A 684 -32.71 -14.45 -4.57
N LEU A 685 -31.64 -14.63 -5.35
CA LEU A 685 -31.56 -14.07 -6.69
C LEU A 685 -32.64 -14.67 -7.61
N LYS A 686 -32.86 -15.98 -7.58
CA LYS A 686 -33.93 -16.64 -8.35
C LYS A 686 -35.31 -16.14 -7.94
N ARG A 687 -35.56 -15.97 -6.63
CA ARG A 687 -36.81 -15.43 -6.10
C ARG A 687 -37.05 -14.00 -6.62
N LEU A 688 -36.05 -13.13 -6.53
CA LEU A 688 -36.14 -11.74 -6.98
C LEU A 688 -36.27 -11.61 -8.50
N VAL A 689 -35.57 -12.43 -9.28
CA VAL A 689 -35.71 -12.43 -10.75
C VAL A 689 -37.14 -12.83 -11.16
N LYS A 690 -37.69 -13.87 -10.53
CA LYS A 690 -39.08 -14.28 -10.78
C LYS A 690 -40.08 -13.21 -10.33
N ALA A 691 -39.83 -12.57 -9.18
CA ALA A 691 -40.64 -11.44 -8.73
C ALA A 691 -40.57 -10.29 -9.75
N TRP A 692 -39.38 -9.95 -10.26
CA TRP A 692 -39.19 -8.85 -11.20
C TRP A 692 -39.83 -9.08 -12.56
N GLU A 693 -39.82 -10.32 -13.05
CA GLU A 693 -40.52 -10.71 -14.28
C GLU A 693 -42.03 -10.44 -14.19
N GLN A 694 -42.62 -10.72 -13.03
CA GLN A 694 -44.05 -10.55 -12.76
C GLN A 694 -44.41 -9.13 -12.29
N TRP A 695 -43.43 -8.40 -11.77
CA TRP A 695 -43.62 -7.08 -11.20
C TRP A 695 -44.03 -6.04 -12.26
N ASP A 696 -44.85 -5.10 -11.83
CA ASP A 696 -45.46 -4.10 -12.70
C ASP A 696 -44.74 -2.75 -12.60
N TRP A 697 -43.82 -2.51 -13.52
CA TRP A 697 -43.10 -1.23 -13.62
C TRP A 697 -44.04 -0.03 -13.70
N ARG A 698 -45.24 -0.18 -14.29
CA ARG A 698 -46.16 0.96 -14.47
C ARG A 698 -46.67 1.49 -13.13
N GLN A 699 -46.80 0.65 -12.10
CA GLN A 699 -47.17 1.11 -10.77
C GLN A 699 -46.06 1.97 -10.14
N ALA A 700 -44.82 1.51 -10.20
CA ALA A 700 -43.68 2.27 -9.70
C ALA A 700 -43.44 3.56 -10.50
N GLU A 701 -43.55 3.50 -11.83
CA GLU A 701 -43.44 4.66 -12.71
C GLU A 701 -44.50 5.72 -12.41
N ASN A 702 -45.77 5.31 -12.21
CA ASN A 702 -46.84 6.21 -11.82
C ASN A 702 -46.53 6.87 -10.47
N LYS A 703 -46.10 6.10 -9.48
CA LYS A 703 -45.74 6.60 -8.15
C LYS A 703 -44.56 7.58 -8.20
N LEU A 704 -43.52 7.28 -8.98
CA LEU A 704 -42.38 8.20 -9.17
C LEU A 704 -42.85 9.51 -9.84
N ASN A 705 -43.78 9.44 -10.79
CA ASN A 705 -44.36 10.61 -11.46
C ASN A 705 -45.34 11.44 -10.60
N GLU A 706 -45.69 11.00 -9.38
CA GLU A 706 -46.45 11.83 -8.42
C GLU A 706 -45.61 13.00 -7.87
N ILE A 707 -44.28 12.85 -7.89
CA ILE A 707 -43.35 13.88 -7.46
C ILE A 707 -43.15 14.88 -8.62
N PRO A 708 -43.12 16.21 -8.37
CA PRO A 708 -42.77 17.18 -9.40
C PRO A 708 -41.32 17.03 -9.87
N GLN A 709 -41.15 16.62 -11.13
CA GLN A 709 -39.83 16.45 -11.76
C GLN A 709 -39.71 17.36 -12.97
N TYR A 710 -38.49 17.77 -13.26
CA TYR A 710 -38.17 18.73 -14.31
C TYR A 710 -36.87 18.33 -15.00
N HIS A 711 -36.64 18.93 -16.16
CA HIS A 711 -35.35 18.87 -16.81
C HIS A 711 -35.00 20.21 -17.46
N THR A 712 -33.72 20.44 -17.68
CA THR A 712 -33.21 21.64 -18.38
C THR A 712 -31.81 21.38 -18.92
N GLU A 713 -31.43 22.12 -19.95
CA GLU A 713 -30.08 22.06 -20.52
C GLU A 713 -29.11 22.91 -19.68
N VAL A 714 -28.04 22.26 -19.22
CA VAL A 714 -26.95 22.91 -18.47
C VAL A 714 -25.69 22.88 -19.32
N GLU A 715 -25.18 24.04 -19.69
CA GLU A 715 -23.91 24.19 -20.41
C GLU A 715 -22.73 23.90 -19.49
N VAL A 716 -21.96 22.84 -19.77
CA VAL A 716 -20.78 22.45 -18.98
C VAL A 716 -19.51 22.67 -19.79
N ASP A 717 -18.55 23.37 -19.19
CA ASP A 717 -17.34 23.81 -19.89
C ASP A 717 -16.55 22.60 -20.43
N GLY A 718 -16.33 22.58 -21.75
CA GLY A 718 -15.62 21.49 -22.42
C GLY A 718 -16.43 20.23 -22.72
N PHE A 719 -17.71 20.18 -22.33
CA PHE A 719 -18.65 19.07 -22.58
C PHE A 719 -19.90 19.49 -23.35
N GLY A 720 -20.22 20.79 -23.37
CA GLY A 720 -21.40 21.33 -24.05
C GLY A 720 -22.67 21.22 -23.19
N PRO A 721 -23.85 21.43 -23.78
CA PRO A 721 -25.12 21.31 -23.07
C PRO A 721 -25.38 19.85 -22.72
N LEU A 722 -25.80 19.62 -21.47
CA LEU A 722 -26.30 18.34 -20.99
C LEU A 722 -27.73 18.52 -20.50
N ASP A 723 -28.64 17.66 -20.93
CA ASP A 723 -30.02 17.66 -20.45
C ASP A 723 -30.11 16.98 -19.07
N ILE A 724 -30.29 17.80 -18.02
CA ILE A 724 -30.24 17.36 -16.63
C ILE A 724 -31.65 17.21 -16.07
N HIS A 725 -31.94 16.02 -15.59
CA HIS A 725 -33.16 15.70 -14.84
C HIS A 725 -32.99 16.00 -13.36
N PHE A 726 -34.02 16.56 -12.73
CA PHE A 726 -34.04 16.85 -11.29
C PHE A 726 -35.45 16.90 -10.72
N VAL A 727 -35.58 16.56 -9.44
CA VAL A 727 -36.77 16.87 -8.65
C VAL A 727 -36.64 18.31 -8.15
N TRP A 728 -37.70 19.10 -8.29
CA TRP A 728 -37.75 20.46 -7.77
C TRP A 728 -39.03 20.71 -6.99
N GLN A 729 -38.89 20.86 -5.68
CA GLN A 729 -40.01 21.01 -4.76
C GLN A 729 -39.86 22.31 -3.97
N LYS A 730 -40.71 23.29 -4.29
CA LYS A 730 -40.77 24.58 -3.57
C LYS A 730 -41.43 24.39 -2.20
N SER A 731 -41.21 25.36 -1.31
CA SER A 731 -41.61 25.27 0.10
C SER A 731 -43.12 25.08 0.32
N GLU A 732 -43.94 25.45 -0.65
CA GLU A 732 -45.40 25.33 -0.60
C GLU A 732 -45.88 23.86 -0.73
N HIS A 733 -44.99 22.94 -1.10
CA HIS A 733 -45.32 21.54 -1.41
C HIS A 733 -44.38 20.50 -0.76
N ILE A 734 -43.63 20.83 0.30
CA ILE A 734 -42.45 20.06 0.83
C ILE A 734 -42.75 18.58 1.21
N LEU A 735 -41.72 17.72 1.08
CA LEU A 735 -41.65 16.38 1.67
C LEU A 735 -42.15 16.38 3.14
N PRO A 736 -43.13 15.54 3.52
CA PRO A 736 -43.81 15.65 4.82
C PRO A 736 -42.88 15.81 6.05
N LEU A 737 -41.69 15.21 6.02
CA LEU A 737 -40.73 15.22 7.12
C LEU A 737 -40.01 16.57 7.31
N LEU A 738 -39.83 17.33 6.23
CA LEU A 738 -39.24 18.66 6.23
C LEU A 738 -40.31 19.78 6.28
N ALA A 739 -41.60 19.40 6.22
CA ALA A 739 -42.74 20.31 6.15
C ALA A 739 -43.43 20.59 7.51
N LYS A 740 -42.95 20.01 8.63
CA LYS A 740 -43.63 20.14 9.94
C LYS A 740 -43.73 21.61 10.40
N PRO A 741 -44.87 22.03 11.00
CA PRO A 741 -44.97 23.34 11.64
C PRO A 741 -43.86 23.52 12.68
N ASP A 742 -43.36 24.74 12.81
CA ASP A 742 -42.30 25.17 13.74
C ASP A 742 -40.82 24.89 13.32
N GLY A 743 -40.57 24.35 12.12
CA GLY A 743 -39.20 24.17 11.56
C GLY A 743 -38.85 25.12 10.41
N PRO A 744 -37.57 25.18 9.98
CA PRO A 744 -37.21 25.89 8.76
C PRO A 744 -37.76 25.16 7.53
N ALA A 745 -38.37 25.90 6.60
CA ALA A 745 -38.81 25.39 5.31
C ALA A 745 -37.69 25.45 4.26
N PHE A 746 -37.65 24.47 3.35
CA PHE A 746 -36.64 24.35 2.31
C PHE A 746 -37.25 24.32 0.91
N HIS A 747 -36.53 24.88 -0.06
CA HIS A 747 -36.71 24.55 -1.48
C HIS A 747 -35.73 23.44 -1.79
N ILE A 748 -36.23 22.32 -2.32
CA ILE A 748 -35.43 21.12 -2.56
C ILE A 748 -35.18 21.00 -4.06
N VAL A 749 -33.90 20.91 -4.43
CA VAL A 749 -33.46 20.57 -5.79
C VAL A 749 -32.61 19.31 -5.68
N ALA A 750 -33.09 18.20 -6.24
CA ALA A 750 -32.40 16.91 -6.21
C ALA A 750 -32.13 16.43 -7.64
N PRO A 751 -30.98 16.79 -8.22
CA PRO A 751 -30.62 16.38 -9.57
C PRO A 751 -30.21 14.91 -9.63
N SER A 752 -30.66 14.22 -10.67
CA SER A 752 -29.99 13.00 -11.12
C SER A 752 -28.64 13.40 -11.72
N LEU A 753 -27.56 12.82 -11.25
CA LEU A 753 -26.23 13.13 -11.77
C LEU A 753 -26.13 12.75 -13.26
N PRO A 754 -25.34 13.45 -14.08
CA PRO A 754 -24.98 12.95 -15.41
C PRO A 754 -24.50 11.50 -15.36
N ASN A 755 -24.98 10.66 -16.30
CA ASN A 755 -24.86 9.19 -16.31
C ASN A 755 -25.74 8.41 -15.32
N TYR A 756 -26.56 9.06 -14.49
CA TYR A 756 -27.47 8.43 -13.53
C TYR A 756 -28.93 8.76 -13.80
N GLY A 757 -29.82 7.84 -13.44
CA GLY A 757 -31.26 8.01 -13.53
C GLY A 757 -31.68 8.53 -14.91
N PHE A 758 -32.39 9.65 -14.93
CA PHE A 758 -32.99 10.19 -16.16
C PHE A 758 -32.21 11.37 -16.77
N SER A 759 -31.05 11.73 -16.21
CA SER A 759 -30.15 12.73 -16.79
C SER A 759 -29.38 12.18 -18.00
N GLU A 760 -28.98 13.07 -18.90
CA GLU A 760 -28.19 12.69 -20.07
C GLU A 760 -26.85 12.04 -19.68
N GLY A 761 -26.41 11.09 -20.52
CA GLY A 761 -25.13 10.42 -20.39
C GLY A 761 -24.00 11.20 -21.08
N VAL A 762 -22.87 11.31 -20.39
CA VAL A 762 -21.69 11.99 -20.91
C VAL A 762 -20.97 11.09 -21.92
N LYS A 763 -20.60 11.68 -23.07
CA LYS A 763 -19.96 10.97 -24.21
C LYS A 763 -18.45 11.13 -24.28
N LYS A 764 -17.89 12.08 -23.52
CA LYS A 764 -16.47 12.43 -23.52
C LYS A 764 -15.83 12.07 -22.17
N ARG A 765 -14.55 11.70 -22.18
CA ARG A 765 -13.75 11.46 -20.96
C ARG A 765 -13.47 12.76 -20.21
N GLY A 766 -13.10 12.64 -18.94
CA GLY A 766 -12.71 13.74 -18.06
C GLY A 766 -13.87 14.37 -17.30
N PHE A 767 -15.06 13.77 -17.32
CA PHE A 767 -16.21 14.27 -16.55
C PHE A 767 -16.10 13.79 -15.10
N ALA A 768 -15.34 14.55 -14.31
CA ALA A 768 -14.98 14.22 -12.93
C ALA A 768 -15.66 15.16 -11.93
N ALA A 769 -15.17 15.20 -10.68
CA ALA A 769 -15.81 15.91 -9.57
C ALA A 769 -16.06 17.40 -9.87
N ALA A 770 -15.14 18.07 -10.56
CA ALA A 770 -15.28 19.47 -10.95
C ALA A 770 -16.47 19.69 -11.88
N GLN A 771 -16.65 18.83 -12.90
CA GLN A 771 -17.74 18.94 -13.86
C GLN A 771 -19.09 18.61 -13.22
N TYR A 772 -19.15 17.59 -12.36
CA TYR A 772 -20.36 17.32 -11.58
C TYR A 772 -20.75 18.51 -10.70
N ALA A 773 -19.77 19.14 -10.02
CA ALA A 773 -20.01 20.33 -9.20
C ALA A 773 -20.48 21.52 -10.04
N GLU A 774 -19.86 21.74 -11.21
CA GLU A 774 -20.24 22.80 -12.15
C GLU A 774 -21.68 22.61 -12.67
N THR A 775 -22.05 21.38 -13.05
CA THR A 775 -23.42 21.06 -13.49
C THR A 775 -24.44 21.41 -12.40
N CYS A 776 -24.22 20.95 -11.17
CA CYS A 776 -25.13 21.26 -10.06
C CYS A 776 -25.15 22.76 -9.74
N HIS A 777 -24.00 23.44 -9.75
CA HIS A 777 -23.93 24.88 -9.47
C HIS A 777 -24.68 25.70 -10.54
N LYS A 778 -24.41 25.45 -11.82
CA LYS A 778 -25.08 26.15 -12.93
C LYS A 778 -26.58 25.88 -12.93
N LEU A 779 -27.02 24.66 -12.59
CA LEU A 779 -28.44 24.36 -12.41
C LEU A 779 -29.07 25.23 -11.30
N MET A 780 -28.41 25.37 -10.14
CA MET A 780 -28.91 26.22 -9.05
C MET A 780 -29.03 27.69 -9.49
N LEU A 781 -28.05 28.21 -10.23
CA LEU A 781 -28.08 29.58 -10.76
C LEU A 781 -29.22 29.78 -11.78
N GLN A 782 -29.42 28.83 -12.71
CA GLN A 782 -30.53 28.87 -13.67
C GLN A 782 -31.90 28.85 -12.98
N LEU A 783 -32.03 28.15 -11.85
CA LEU A 783 -33.25 28.13 -11.04
C LEU A 783 -33.42 29.38 -10.15
N GLY A 784 -32.49 30.33 -10.19
CA GLY A 784 -32.54 31.60 -9.46
C GLY A 784 -31.99 31.53 -8.02
N TYR A 785 -31.26 30.46 -7.67
CA TYR A 785 -30.63 30.31 -6.36
C TYR A 785 -29.15 30.73 -6.41
N ASP A 786 -28.88 32.03 -6.21
CA ASP A 786 -27.51 32.55 -6.13
C ASP A 786 -26.76 32.07 -4.87
N GLU A 787 -27.45 31.97 -3.74
CA GLU A 787 -26.91 31.42 -2.49
C GLU A 787 -27.74 30.21 -2.06
N TYR A 788 -27.08 29.11 -1.74
CA TYR A 788 -27.73 27.84 -1.41
C TYR A 788 -26.89 26.99 -0.43
N VAL A 789 -27.48 25.90 0.04
CA VAL A 789 -26.84 24.91 0.92
C VAL A 789 -26.94 23.53 0.27
N THR A 790 -26.04 22.61 0.64
CA THR A 790 -26.01 21.26 0.08
C THR A 790 -26.07 20.20 1.16
N GLN A 791 -26.66 19.05 0.83
CA GLN A 791 -26.62 17.84 1.65
C GLN A 791 -26.09 16.68 0.79
N GLY A 792 -25.21 15.84 1.34
CA GLY A 792 -24.61 14.75 0.58
C GLY A 792 -24.08 13.58 1.42
N GLY A 793 -24.32 12.37 0.91
CA GLY A 793 -23.65 11.12 1.29
C GLY A 793 -23.20 10.38 0.03
N ASP A 794 -22.42 9.31 0.15
CA ASP A 794 -21.84 8.58 -1.00
C ASP A 794 -21.19 9.51 -2.05
N TRP A 795 -21.51 9.40 -3.35
CA TRP A 795 -21.05 10.33 -4.37
C TRP A 795 -21.45 11.78 -4.11
N GLY A 796 -22.57 11.98 -3.40
CA GLY A 796 -22.99 13.29 -2.91
C GLY A 796 -21.96 13.93 -1.98
N PHE A 797 -21.20 13.18 -1.18
CA PHE A 797 -20.08 13.72 -0.40
C PHE A 797 -19.06 14.39 -1.33
N TYR A 798 -18.55 13.66 -2.33
CA TYR A 798 -17.52 14.17 -3.23
C TYR A 798 -17.99 15.40 -4.01
N ILE A 799 -19.22 15.37 -4.52
CA ILE A 799 -19.76 16.43 -5.37
C ILE A 799 -20.09 17.67 -4.56
N THR A 800 -20.76 17.54 -3.41
CA THR A 800 -21.13 18.71 -2.58
C THR A 800 -19.92 19.39 -1.94
N ARG A 801 -18.87 18.61 -1.63
CA ARG A 801 -17.56 19.12 -1.22
C ARG A 801 -16.83 19.82 -2.36
N ALA A 802 -16.87 19.28 -3.58
CA ALA A 802 -16.33 19.96 -4.76
C ALA A 802 -17.08 21.28 -5.06
N ILE A 803 -18.40 21.32 -4.86
CA ILE A 803 -19.20 22.56 -4.96
C ILE A 803 -18.74 23.57 -3.90
N ALA A 804 -18.57 23.15 -2.64
CA ALA A 804 -18.09 24.05 -1.58
C ALA A 804 -16.68 24.57 -1.86
N TYR A 805 -15.81 23.73 -2.45
CA TYR A 805 -14.44 24.09 -2.79
C TYR A 805 -14.38 25.11 -3.93
N LEU A 806 -15.14 24.88 -5.01
CA LEU A 806 -15.13 25.72 -6.21
C LEU A 806 -15.98 26.99 -6.06
N TYR A 807 -17.11 26.89 -5.34
CA TYR A 807 -18.13 27.95 -5.27
C TYR A 807 -18.49 28.36 -3.82
N PRO A 808 -17.51 28.64 -2.94
CA PRO A 808 -17.76 28.97 -1.52
C PRO A 808 -18.55 30.27 -1.32
N LYS A 809 -18.63 31.13 -2.35
CA LYS A 809 -19.46 32.33 -2.32
C LYS A 809 -20.96 32.01 -2.44
N HIS A 810 -21.31 30.95 -3.17
CA HIS A 810 -22.68 30.54 -3.44
C HIS A 810 -23.14 29.43 -2.49
N CYS A 811 -22.30 28.41 -2.28
CA CYS A 811 -22.55 27.34 -1.31
C CYS A 811 -22.20 27.82 0.10
N LYS A 812 -23.21 28.01 0.95
CA LYS A 812 -23.03 28.59 2.30
C LYS A 812 -22.90 27.57 3.42
N ALA A 813 -23.47 26.39 3.23
CA ALA A 813 -23.38 25.30 4.18
C ALA A 813 -23.44 23.93 3.48
N ASN A 814 -22.78 22.95 4.08
CA ASN A 814 -22.77 21.55 3.68
C ASN A 814 -23.24 20.68 4.86
N HIS A 815 -24.13 19.72 4.61
CA HIS A 815 -24.51 18.69 5.59
C HIS A 815 -24.13 17.31 5.05
N LEU A 816 -23.27 16.57 5.75
CA LEU A 816 -22.72 15.30 5.28
C LEU A 816 -23.14 14.14 6.19
N ASN A 817 -23.49 13.01 5.58
CA ASN A 817 -23.81 11.76 6.29
C ASN A 817 -22.88 10.59 5.93
N MET A 818 -21.83 10.88 5.14
CA MET A 818 -20.68 10.01 4.90
C MET A 818 -19.45 10.93 4.92
N MET A 819 -18.39 10.52 5.61
CA MET A 819 -17.19 11.34 5.78
C MET A 819 -15.95 10.62 5.29
N ARG A 820 -15.10 11.36 4.58
CA ARG A 820 -13.71 10.97 4.30
C ARG A 820 -12.82 12.12 4.74
N ALA A 821 -12.07 11.88 5.80
CA ALA A 821 -11.19 12.85 6.42
C ALA A 821 -9.88 12.19 6.83
N ASP A 822 -8.83 13.00 6.89
CA ASP A 822 -7.51 12.56 7.32
C ASP A 822 -7.34 12.77 8.84
N PRO A 823 -6.46 12.02 9.51
CA PRO A 823 -6.12 12.26 10.91
C PRO A 823 -5.62 13.70 11.13
N PRO A 824 -5.98 14.35 12.25
CA PRO A 824 -5.54 15.72 12.52
C PRO A 824 -4.03 15.77 12.73
N ALA A 825 -3.33 16.49 11.87
CA ALA A 825 -1.89 16.73 11.99
C ALA A 825 -1.60 17.98 12.84
N PHE A 826 -0.61 17.92 13.73
CA PHE A 826 -0.24 19.04 14.64
C PHE A 826 0.12 20.34 13.91
N ASN A 827 0.62 20.26 12.67
CA ASN A 827 0.99 21.42 11.85
C ASN A 827 -0.22 22.10 11.16
N LYS A 828 -1.36 21.40 11.02
CA LYS A 828 -2.58 21.93 10.37
C LYS A 828 -3.69 22.21 11.39
N HIS A 829 -3.88 21.32 12.36
CA HIS A 829 -4.94 21.38 13.36
C HIS A 829 -4.38 21.07 14.77
N PRO A 830 -3.55 21.96 15.36
CA PRO A 830 -2.82 21.66 16.60
C PRO A 830 -3.73 21.29 17.78
N ILE A 831 -4.89 21.96 17.90
CA ILE A 831 -5.87 21.70 18.96
C ILE A 831 -6.53 20.33 18.76
N LEU A 832 -6.95 20.01 17.53
CA LEU A 832 -7.56 18.72 17.22
C LEU A 832 -6.56 17.56 17.31
N ALA A 833 -5.30 17.79 16.93
CA ALA A 833 -4.24 16.79 17.01
C ALA A 833 -3.89 16.47 18.47
N LEU A 834 -3.85 17.49 19.34
CA LEU A 834 -3.68 17.29 20.78
C LEU A 834 -4.88 16.56 21.39
N GLN A 835 -6.10 16.95 21.03
CA GLN A 835 -7.31 16.26 21.47
C GLN A 835 -7.32 14.80 21.01
N HIS A 836 -6.93 14.54 19.76
CA HIS A 836 -6.83 13.20 19.20
C HIS A 836 -5.79 12.33 19.91
N ALA A 837 -4.64 12.90 20.28
CA ALA A 837 -3.58 12.17 20.99
C ALA A 837 -3.93 11.85 22.46
N LEU A 838 -4.75 12.68 23.11
CA LEU A 838 -5.08 12.56 24.53
C LEU A 838 -6.39 11.81 24.82
N VAL A 839 -7.31 11.75 23.84
CA VAL A 839 -8.61 11.10 24.01
C VAL A 839 -8.53 9.69 23.43
N PRO A 840 -8.62 8.63 24.25
CA PRO A 840 -8.63 7.26 23.75
C PRO A 840 -9.87 7.01 22.89
N TYR A 841 -9.75 6.09 21.94
CA TYR A 841 -10.87 5.65 21.12
C TYR A 841 -11.96 4.99 21.98
N THR A 842 -13.20 5.41 21.75
CA THR A 842 -14.38 4.81 22.37
C THR A 842 -14.67 3.43 21.78
N GLU A 843 -15.49 2.61 22.44
CA GLU A 843 -15.93 1.32 21.86
C GLU A 843 -16.63 1.52 20.52
N LYS A 844 -17.41 2.59 20.35
CA LYS A 844 -18.02 2.96 19.07
C LYS A 844 -16.98 3.27 17.99
N ASP A 845 -15.88 3.95 18.34
CA ASP A 845 -14.78 4.17 17.39
C ASP A 845 -14.14 2.84 16.97
N LYS A 846 -13.93 1.91 17.92
CA LYS A 846 -13.37 0.58 17.64
C LYS A 846 -14.28 -0.26 16.75
N GLU A 847 -15.59 -0.28 17.03
CA GLU A 847 -16.60 -0.94 16.18
C GLU A 847 -16.64 -0.31 14.78
N GLY A 848 -16.56 1.02 14.71
CA GLY A 848 -16.46 1.76 13.46
C GLY A 848 -15.23 1.36 12.63
N PHE A 849 -14.07 1.19 13.27
CA PHE A 849 -12.87 0.70 12.62
C PHE A 849 -13.03 -0.74 12.12
N LYS A 850 -13.61 -1.65 12.92
CA LYS A 850 -13.90 -3.03 12.49
C LYS A 850 -14.81 -3.06 11.26
N ARG A 851 -15.87 -2.25 11.26
CA ARG A 851 -16.79 -2.12 10.12
C ARG A 851 -16.09 -1.58 8.87
N THR A 852 -15.24 -0.56 9.04
CA THR A 852 -14.47 0.03 7.94
C THR A 852 -13.47 -0.97 7.37
N ASP A 853 -12.78 -1.72 8.24
CA ASP A 853 -11.81 -2.76 7.86
C ASP A 853 -12.47 -3.92 7.11
N TRP A 854 -13.59 -4.44 7.63
CA TRP A 854 -14.41 -5.43 6.92
C TRP A 854 -14.79 -4.95 5.52
N PHE A 855 -15.28 -3.71 5.39
CA PHE A 855 -15.63 -3.17 4.08
C PHE A 855 -14.41 -3.03 3.15
N GLN A 856 -13.22 -2.68 3.68
CA GLN A 856 -12.00 -2.61 2.87
C GLN A 856 -11.55 -3.97 2.37
N LYS A 857 -11.70 -5.03 3.17
CA LYS A 857 -11.27 -6.40 2.87
C LYS A 857 -12.27 -7.12 1.97
N GLU A 858 -13.53 -7.14 2.37
CA GLU A 858 -14.58 -7.95 1.73
C GLU A 858 -15.47 -7.13 0.79
N GLY A 859 -15.91 -5.94 1.23
CA GLY A 859 -16.94 -5.16 0.51
C GLY A 859 -16.46 -4.25 -0.63
N ARG A 860 -15.14 -4.13 -0.88
CA ARG A 860 -14.56 -3.10 -1.78
C ARG A 860 -14.27 -3.59 -3.21
N GLY A 861 -14.49 -4.86 -3.54
CA GLY A 861 -14.20 -5.42 -4.88
C GLY A 861 -14.84 -4.63 -6.03
N TYR A 862 -16.12 -4.26 -5.88
CA TYR A 862 -16.87 -3.49 -6.89
C TYR A 862 -16.17 -2.16 -7.26
N TYR A 863 -15.62 -1.47 -6.26
CA TYR A 863 -14.98 -0.18 -6.42
C TYR A 863 -13.69 -0.33 -7.23
N VAL A 864 -12.91 -1.39 -6.99
CA VAL A 864 -11.64 -1.64 -7.70
C VAL A 864 -11.91 -1.89 -9.18
N GLU A 865 -12.92 -2.70 -9.49
CA GLU A 865 -13.32 -2.98 -10.87
C GLU A 865 -13.79 -1.71 -11.59
N GLN A 866 -14.70 -0.95 -10.99
CA GLN A 866 -15.26 0.25 -11.59
C GLN A 866 -14.25 1.40 -11.69
N ALA A 867 -13.33 1.51 -10.74
CA ALA A 867 -12.27 2.52 -10.78
C ALA A 867 -11.25 2.22 -11.87
N THR A 868 -11.07 0.98 -12.31
CA THR A 868 -9.99 0.60 -13.23
C THR A 868 -10.47 0.21 -14.64
N LYS A 869 -11.63 -0.45 -14.76
CA LYS A 869 -12.18 -1.02 -15.99
C LYS A 869 -13.71 -0.86 -16.08
N PRO A 870 -14.28 0.35 -15.89
CA PRO A 870 -15.74 0.54 -15.84
C PRO A 870 -16.48 0.13 -17.12
N GLN A 871 -15.81 0.24 -18.27
CA GLN A 871 -16.39 -0.14 -19.56
C GLN A 871 -16.57 -1.66 -19.68
N THR A 872 -15.66 -2.46 -19.10
CA THR A 872 -15.68 -3.92 -19.16
C THR A 872 -16.88 -4.46 -18.40
N ILE A 873 -16.98 -4.15 -17.10
CA ILE A 873 -18.15 -4.53 -16.29
C ILE A 873 -19.45 -3.90 -16.82
N GLY A 874 -19.37 -2.72 -17.42
CA GLY A 874 -20.50 -2.04 -18.04
C GLY A 874 -21.17 -2.82 -19.18
N TYR A 875 -20.47 -3.72 -19.87
CA TYR A 875 -21.10 -4.61 -20.86
C TYR A 875 -22.01 -5.63 -20.16
N ALA A 876 -21.54 -6.25 -19.08
CA ALA A 876 -22.30 -7.23 -18.32
C ALA A 876 -23.55 -6.61 -17.68
N LEU A 877 -23.38 -5.44 -17.02
CA LEU A 877 -24.49 -4.74 -16.36
C LEU A 877 -25.52 -4.18 -17.35
N ARG A 878 -25.11 -3.86 -18.58
CA ARG A 878 -26.02 -3.39 -19.63
C ARG A 878 -26.79 -4.53 -20.28
N ASP A 879 -26.13 -5.67 -20.50
CA ASP A 879 -26.75 -6.78 -21.20
C ASP A 879 -27.60 -7.66 -20.28
N SER A 880 -27.14 -7.96 -19.06
CA SER A 880 -27.82 -8.86 -18.14
C SER A 880 -28.53 -8.10 -17.01
N PRO A 881 -29.88 -8.04 -17.02
CA PRO A 881 -30.64 -7.51 -15.89
C PRO A 881 -30.43 -8.31 -14.61
N VAL A 882 -30.24 -9.63 -14.71
CA VAL A 882 -29.91 -10.48 -13.55
C VAL A 882 -28.55 -10.09 -12.97
N GLY A 883 -27.56 -9.84 -13.84
CA GLY A 883 -26.26 -9.32 -13.43
C GLY A 883 -26.37 -7.96 -12.75
N LEU A 884 -27.18 -7.04 -13.28
CA LEU A 884 -27.43 -5.73 -12.67
C LEU A 884 -28.12 -5.85 -11.30
N LEU A 885 -29.14 -6.70 -11.20
CA LEU A 885 -29.86 -6.98 -9.95
C LEU A 885 -28.91 -7.54 -8.91
N ALA A 886 -28.16 -8.60 -9.22
CA ALA A 886 -27.19 -9.19 -8.29
C ALA A 886 -26.13 -8.16 -7.87
N TRP A 887 -25.60 -7.40 -8.83
CA TRP A 887 -24.55 -6.43 -8.60
C TRP A 887 -24.94 -5.31 -7.63
N ILE A 888 -26.21 -4.91 -7.60
CA ILE A 888 -26.70 -3.86 -6.70
C ILE A 888 -27.34 -4.45 -5.43
N TYR A 889 -28.07 -5.56 -5.54
CA TYR A 889 -28.79 -6.16 -4.40
C TYR A 889 -27.86 -6.58 -3.27
N GLU A 890 -26.68 -7.13 -3.58
CA GLU A 890 -25.63 -7.39 -2.59
C GLU A 890 -25.32 -6.17 -1.73
N LYS A 891 -25.30 -4.98 -2.33
CA LYS A 891 -24.96 -3.74 -1.63
C LYS A 891 -26.14 -3.28 -0.78
N LEU A 892 -27.38 -3.48 -1.25
CA LEU A 892 -28.58 -3.20 -0.47
C LEU A 892 -28.66 -4.07 0.79
N HIS A 893 -28.14 -5.31 0.73
CA HIS A 893 -27.96 -6.17 1.89
C HIS A 893 -26.81 -5.65 2.78
N ASP A 894 -25.59 -5.64 2.25
CA ASP A 894 -24.35 -5.47 3.03
C ASP A 894 -24.13 -4.07 3.59
N TRP A 895 -24.61 -3.03 2.89
CA TRP A 895 -24.30 -1.64 3.22
C TRP A 895 -25.35 -0.97 4.11
N THR A 896 -26.42 -1.70 4.45
CA THR A 896 -27.46 -1.19 5.35
C THR A 896 -27.27 -1.67 6.79
N ASP A 897 -27.98 -1.03 7.71
CA ASP A 897 -28.14 -1.50 9.08
C ASP A 897 -29.33 -2.46 9.19
N SER A 898 -29.21 -3.59 8.48
CA SER A 898 -30.26 -4.63 8.38
C SER A 898 -31.63 -4.06 7.97
N TYR A 899 -31.63 -3.12 7.02
CA TYR A 899 -32.87 -2.48 6.59
C TYR A 899 -33.80 -3.51 5.91
N PRO A 900 -35.07 -3.64 6.33
CA PRO A 900 -35.98 -4.66 5.83
C PRO A 900 -36.53 -4.26 4.45
N TRP A 901 -35.71 -4.42 3.41
CA TRP A 901 -36.08 -4.12 2.04
C TRP A 901 -37.27 -4.96 1.58
N THR A 902 -38.27 -4.31 1.00
CA THR A 902 -39.31 -5.02 0.26
C THR A 902 -38.86 -5.28 -1.17
N ASP A 903 -39.37 -6.35 -1.79
CA ASP A 903 -39.14 -6.63 -3.21
C ASP A 903 -39.51 -5.40 -4.08
N ASP A 904 -40.62 -4.73 -3.78
CA ASP A 904 -41.03 -3.51 -4.51
C ASP A 904 -39.98 -2.39 -4.44
N GLN A 905 -39.36 -2.17 -3.27
CA GLN A 905 -38.30 -1.17 -3.10
C GLN A 905 -37.05 -1.55 -3.89
N ILE A 906 -36.59 -2.81 -3.78
CA ILE A 906 -35.41 -3.32 -4.49
C ILE A 906 -35.63 -3.18 -5.99
N LEU A 907 -36.74 -3.71 -6.50
CA LEU A 907 -37.03 -3.73 -7.93
C LEU A 907 -37.25 -2.33 -8.50
N THR A 908 -37.83 -1.40 -7.72
CA THR A 908 -37.89 0.02 -8.11
C THR A 908 -36.49 0.61 -8.26
N TRP A 909 -35.60 0.39 -7.29
CA TRP A 909 -34.21 0.87 -7.34
C TRP A 909 -33.47 0.33 -8.56
N ILE A 910 -33.48 -0.99 -8.76
CA ILE A 910 -32.79 -1.61 -9.89
C ILE A 910 -33.37 -1.15 -11.22
N SER A 911 -34.69 -0.98 -11.30
CA SER A 911 -35.37 -0.53 -12.53
C SER A 911 -35.00 0.90 -12.92
N ILE A 912 -34.69 1.79 -11.96
CA ILE A 912 -34.17 3.13 -12.27
C ILE A 912 -32.79 3.03 -12.97
N TYR A 913 -31.93 2.10 -12.55
CA TYR A 913 -30.66 1.85 -13.25
C TYR A 913 -30.89 1.18 -14.61
N GLN A 914 -31.77 0.18 -14.67
CA GLN A 914 -32.12 -0.57 -15.88
C GLN A 914 -32.66 0.35 -16.98
N PHE A 915 -33.53 1.30 -16.62
CA PHE A 915 -34.19 2.22 -17.53
C PHE A 915 -33.53 3.61 -17.57
N SER A 916 -32.37 3.77 -16.95
CA SER A 916 -31.62 5.02 -16.96
C SER A 916 -31.39 5.51 -18.39
N ARG A 917 -31.43 6.84 -18.59
CA ARG A 917 -31.32 7.45 -19.92
C ARG A 917 -29.96 7.18 -20.57
N ALA A 918 -28.89 7.19 -19.78
CA ALA A 918 -27.54 6.84 -20.21
C ALA A 918 -27.31 5.32 -20.38
N GLY A 919 -28.20 4.52 -19.78
CA GLY A 919 -28.16 3.07 -19.75
C GLY A 919 -27.38 2.51 -18.54
N PRO A 920 -27.58 1.20 -18.21
CA PRO A 920 -27.22 0.65 -16.91
C PRO A 920 -25.72 0.64 -16.57
N GLY A 921 -24.86 0.64 -17.59
CA GLY A 921 -23.40 0.65 -17.43
C GLY A 921 -22.76 2.03 -17.31
N ALA A 922 -23.53 3.12 -17.45
CA ALA A 922 -22.96 4.46 -17.55
C ALA A 922 -22.48 5.02 -16.19
N SER A 923 -23.20 4.71 -15.11
CA SER A 923 -22.89 5.16 -13.75
C SER A 923 -21.49 4.77 -13.31
N GLN A 924 -20.97 3.62 -13.77
CA GLN A 924 -19.65 3.11 -13.38
C GLN A 924 -18.48 4.01 -13.79
N ARG A 925 -18.69 4.91 -14.76
CA ARG A 925 -17.64 5.81 -15.27
C ARG A 925 -17.17 6.82 -14.23
N ILE A 926 -18.05 7.24 -13.30
CA ILE A 926 -17.69 8.23 -12.28
C ILE A 926 -16.50 7.77 -11.43
N TYR A 927 -16.41 6.46 -11.14
CA TYR A 927 -15.32 5.86 -10.38
C TYR A 927 -13.99 6.08 -11.10
N TYR A 928 -13.91 5.68 -12.37
CA TYR A 928 -12.69 5.84 -13.15
C TYR A 928 -12.29 7.31 -13.29
N GLU A 929 -13.22 8.18 -13.68
CA GLU A 929 -12.94 9.59 -13.95
C GLU A 929 -12.44 10.32 -12.70
N ILE A 930 -13.09 10.12 -11.54
CA ILE A 930 -12.66 10.76 -10.29
C ILE A 930 -11.35 10.14 -9.77
N MET A 931 -11.16 8.83 -9.88
CA MET A 931 -9.91 8.18 -9.40
C MET A 931 -8.68 8.49 -10.24
N HIS A 932 -8.87 8.81 -11.52
CA HIS A 932 -7.78 9.13 -12.44
C HIS A 932 -7.59 10.64 -12.67
N THR A 933 -8.33 11.49 -11.94
CA THR A 933 -8.18 12.94 -12.02
C THR A 933 -6.81 13.35 -11.45
N LYS A 934 -5.98 13.97 -12.29
CA LYS A 934 -4.67 14.51 -11.91
C LYS A 934 -4.78 15.98 -11.49
N PRO A 935 -3.90 16.47 -10.59
CA PRO A 935 -3.84 17.90 -10.27
C PRO A 935 -3.60 18.75 -11.52
N GLY A 936 -4.32 19.87 -11.64
CA GLY A 936 -4.18 20.79 -12.76
C GLY A 936 -5.22 21.92 -12.72
N PRO A 937 -5.08 22.95 -13.57
CA PRO A 937 -6.03 24.06 -13.61
C PRO A 937 -7.45 23.57 -13.91
N GLY A 938 -8.41 23.93 -13.05
CA GLY A 938 -9.83 23.54 -13.19
C GLY A 938 -10.15 22.10 -12.79
N ALA A 939 -9.15 21.29 -12.38
CA ALA A 939 -9.37 19.96 -11.85
C ALA A 939 -9.60 20.01 -10.32
N VAL A 940 -10.48 19.13 -9.82
CA VAL A 940 -10.69 18.92 -8.38
C VAL A 940 -10.33 17.47 -8.08
N THR A 941 -9.25 17.27 -7.32
CA THR A 941 -8.79 15.94 -6.93
C THR A 941 -9.48 15.48 -5.65
N ARG A 942 -9.33 14.18 -5.32
CA ARG A 942 -9.83 13.64 -4.04
C ARG A 942 -9.20 14.32 -2.83
N GLU A 943 -7.92 14.66 -2.91
CA GLU A 943 -7.23 15.34 -1.84
C GLU A 943 -7.84 16.73 -1.60
N ASP A 944 -8.23 17.44 -2.65
CA ASP A 944 -8.87 18.76 -2.53
C ASP A 944 -10.22 18.69 -1.80
N ILE A 945 -10.99 17.62 -2.04
CA ILE A 945 -12.30 17.37 -1.43
C ILE A 945 -12.18 17.09 0.09
N HIS A 946 -11.08 16.46 0.53
CA HIS A 946 -10.85 16.13 1.95
C HIS A 946 -10.28 17.29 2.77
N LYS A 947 -9.67 18.30 2.12
CA LYS A 947 -9.03 19.45 2.80
C LYS A 947 -10.03 20.29 3.60
N TYR A 948 -9.51 21.11 4.51
CA TYR A 948 -10.30 22.13 5.18
C TYR A 948 -10.88 23.14 4.16
N ILE A 949 -12.21 23.28 4.11
CA ILE A 949 -12.90 24.30 3.30
C ILE A 949 -13.45 25.39 4.23
N GLY A 950 -12.84 26.56 4.17
CA GLY A 950 -13.27 27.74 4.94
C GLY A 950 -14.38 28.52 4.23
N GLY A 951 -15.22 29.20 5.02
CA GLY A 951 -16.29 30.06 4.50
C GLY A 951 -17.59 29.32 4.16
N VAL A 952 -17.60 27.99 4.29
CA VAL A 952 -18.79 27.14 4.14
C VAL A 952 -19.01 26.40 5.45
N LYS A 953 -20.15 26.60 6.09
CA LYS A 953 -20.48 25.93 7.36
C LYS A 953 -20.68 24.43 7.14
N LEU A 954 -20.27 23.59 8.08
CA LEU A 954 -20.29 22.14 7.92
C LEU A 954 -21.10 21.46 9.03
N GLY A 955 -22.05 20.60 8.65
CA GLY A 955 -22.80 19.71 9.53
C GLY A 955 -22.44 18.26 9.23
N LEU A 956 -22.30 17.43 10.27
CA LEU A 956 -21.88 16.04 10.16
C LEU A 956 -22.83 15.09 10.90
N THR A 957 -23.23 14.01 10.25
CA THR A 957 -24.01 12.93 10.86
C THR A 957 -23.24 11.62 10.79
N TYR A 958 -23.06 10.97 11.95
CA TYR A 958 -22.33 9.71 12.10
C TYR A 958 -23.30 8.55 12.29
N ASN A 959 -23.19 7.52 11.45
CA ASN A 959 -24.03 6.33 11.46
C ASN A 959 -23.18 5.06 11.67
N PRO A 960 -23.65 4.09 12.47
CA PRO A 960 -22.82 2.96 12.94
C PRO A 960 -22.55 1.88 11.89
N LYS A 961 -23.31 1.81 10.79
CA LYS A 961 -23.09 0.83 9.71
C LYS A 961 -22.66 1.44 8.37
N GLU A 962 -22.27 2.71 8.38
CA GLU A 962 -21.63 3.36 7.23
C GLU A 962 -20.33 2.63 6.80
N LEU A 963 -19.93 2.76 5.55
CA LEU A 963 -18.80 2.03 4.95
C LEU A 963 -17.43 2.56 5.37
N ALA A 964 -17.40 3.82 5.82
CA ALA A 964 -16.20 4.46 6.36
C ALA A 964 -16.59 5.25 7.60
N ILE A 965 -16.26 4.70 8.76
CA ILE A 965 -16.55 5.28 10.06
C ILE A 965 -15.24 5.79 10.63
N LEU A 966 -15.15 7.11 10.73
CA LEU A 966 -13.96 7.81 11.17
C LEU A 966 -14.20 8.47 12.53
N PRO A 967 -13.19 8.56 13.40
CA PRO A 967 -13.29 9.29 14.65
C PRO A 967 -13.73 10.73 14.40
N LYS A 968 -14.58 11.28 15.28
CA LYS A 968 -15.08 12.66 15.13
C LYS A 968 -13.97 13.69 15.02
N THR A 969 -12.86 13.47 15.72
CA THR A 969 -11.66 14.31 15.67
C THR A 969 -11.05 14.43 14.27
N TRP A 970 -11.15 13.38 13.44
CA TRP A 970 -10.69 13.40 12.06
C TRP A 970 -11.67 14.20 11.20
N CYS A 971 -12.97 13.94 11.32
CA CYS A 971 -13.97 14.64 10.51
C CYS A 971 -14.01 16.15 10.76
N ARG A 972 -13.64 16.61 11.97
CA ARG A 972 -13.51 18.04 12.33
C ARG A 972 -12.40 18.77 11.57
N THR A 973 -11.51 18.06 10.86
CA THR A 973 -10.47 18.68 10.01
C THR A 973 -11.03 19.25 8.69
N MET A 974 -12.25 18.88 8.30
CA MET A 974 -12.80 19.19 6.97
C MET A 974 -13.37 20.61 6.81
N GLY A 975 -13.62 21.34 7.89
CA GLY A 975 -14.19 22.69 7.81
C GLY A 975 -14.78 23.21 9.13
N ASP A 976 -15.48 24.34 9.04
CA ASP A 976 -16.15 24.98 10.17
C ASP A 976 -17.36 24.16 10.64
N ILE A 977 -17.15 23.25 11.59
CA ILE A 977 -18.21 22.39 12.12
C ILE A 977 -19.20 23.20 12.97
N VAL A 978 -20.45 23.25 12.54
CA VAL A 978 -21.54 23.97 13.21
C VAL A 978 -22.68 23.06 13.65
N TYR A 979 -22.63 21.78 13.28
CA TYR A 979 -23.57 20.75 13.69
C TYR A 979 -22.89 19.37 13.66
N GLU A 980 -23.10 18.56 14.70
CA GLU A 980 -22.68 17.16 14.74
C GLU A 980 -23.80 16.34 15.38
N ALA A 981 -24.16 15.22 14.76
CA ALA A 981 -25.11 14.25 15.31
C ALA A 981 -24.56 12.83 15.20
N GLU A 982 -24.65 12.08 16.29
CA GLU A 982 -24.31 10.65 16.31
C GLU A 982 -25.58 9.85 16.53
N ASN A 983 -25.81 8.85 15.69
CA ASN A 983 -26.99 7.99 15.75
C ASN A 983 -26.60 6.59 16.22
N ASP A 984 -27.56 5.90 16.85
CA ASP A 984 -27.40 4.51 17.27
C ASP A 984 -27.86 3.50 16.20
N SER A 985 -28.35 3.97 15.04
CA SER A 985 -28.73 3.10 13.91
C SER A 985 -28.62 3.84 12.57
N GLY A 986 -28.48 3.07 11.49
CA GLY A 986 -28.39 3.54 10.10
C GLY A 986 -27.11 3.09 9.39
N GLY A 987 -27.24 2.76 8.10
CA GLY A 987 -26.15 2.39 7.21
C GLY A 987 -25.84 3.45 6.15
N HIS A 988 -25.34 2.99 5.01
CA HIS A 988 -24.86 3.80 3.89
C HIS A 988 -25.98 4.51 3.15
N PHE A 989 -27.16 3.89 3.02
CA PHE A 989 -28.32 4.45 2.33
C PHE A 989 -29.18 5.27 3.29
N TYR A 990 -28.54 6.16 4.05
CA TYR A 990 -29.12 6.85 5.21
C TYR A 990 -30.44 7.58 4.92
N ALA A 991 -30.58 8.22 3.76
CA ALA A 991 -31.81 8.91 3.37
C ALA A 991 -33.01 7.95 3.19
N THR A 992 -32.75 6.69 2.87
CA THR A 992 -33.76 5.63 2.76
C THR A 992 -33.99 4.96 4.10
N GLU A 993 -32.92 4.64 4.82
CA GLU A 993 -32.99 3.86 6.06
C GLU A 993 -33.54 4.68 7.23
N LYS A 994 -33.14 5.96 7.33
CA LYS A 994 -33.45 6.85 8.46
C LYS A 994 -33.85 8.27 7.97
N PRO A 995 -34.86 8.41 7.10
CA PRO A 995 -35.28 9.71 6.56
C PRO A 995 -35.70 10.70 7.65
N GLU A 996 -36.29 10.20 8.74
CA GLU A 996 -36.69 11.01 9.91
C GLU A 996 -35.48 11.63 10.64
N LEU A 997 -34.38 10.88 10.76
CA LEU A 997 -33.18 11.36 11.43
C LEU A 997 -32.43 12.37 10.55
N LEU A 998 -32.36 12.12 9.24
CA LEU A 998 -31.83 13.11 8.30
C LEU A 998 -32.64 14.42 8.34
N ALA A 999 -33.97 14.33 8.33
CA ALA A 999 -34.83 15.50 8.43
C ALA A 999 -34.67 16.25 9.76
N ARG A 1000 -34.56 15.51 10.88
CA ARG A 1000 -34.23 16.07 12.20
C ARG A 1000 -32.92 16.86 12.13
N ASP A 1001 -31.87 16.27 11.57
CA ASP A 1001 -30.54 16.86 11.53
C ASP A 1001 -30.52 18.19 10.77
N LEU A 1002 -31.13 18.22 9.59
CA LEU A 1002 -31.29 19.43 8.80
C LEU A 1002 -32.10 20.50 9.54
N ARG A 1003 -33.20 20.11 10.19
CA ARG A 1003 -34.04 21.06 10.94
C ARG A 1003 -33.33 21.64 12.16
N ILE A 1004 -32.49 20.88 12.85
CA ILE A 1004 -31.72 21.39 13.99
C ILE A 1004 -30.59 22.30 13.49
N MET A 1005 -29.84 21.87 12.49
CA MET A 1005 -28.71 22.64 11.94
C MET A 1005 -29.14 24.03 11.43
N PHE A 1006 -30.26 24.10 10.71
CA PHE A 1006 -30.76 25.32 10.08
C PHE A 1006 -31.86 26.04 10.88
N GLY A 1007 -32.44 25.40 11.91
CA GLY A 1007 -33.50 25.98 12.73
C GLY A 1007 -33.01 27.07 13.69
N LYS A 1008 -33.93 27.77 14.35
CA LYS A 1008 -33.59 28.81 15.34
C LYS A 1008 -32.66 28.26 16.42
N GLY A 1009 -31.49 28.89 16.60
CA GLY A 1009 -30.44 28.44 17.54
C GLY A 1009 -29.45 27.42 16.97
N GLY A 1010 -29.70 26.88 15.77
CA GLY A 1010 -28.77 26.03 15.04
C GLY A 1010 -27.56 26.80 14.51
N GLY A 1011 -26.42 26.13 14.39
CA GLY A 1011 -25.17 26.76 13.98
C GLY A 1011 -25.16 27.31 12.54
N ALA A 1012 -26.10 26.87 11.70
CA ALA A 1012 -26.33 27.39 10.35
C ALA A 1012 -27.63 28.21 10.20
N TYR A 1013 -28.27 28.62 11.31
CA TYR A 1013 -29.41 29.51 11.26
C TYR A 1013 -29.06 30.83 10.54
N LYS A 1014 -29.92 31.27 9.61
CA LYS A 1014 -29.72 32.48 8.78
C LYS A 1014 -28.39 32.49 8.03
N VAL A 1015 -27.86 31.32 7.66
CA VAL A 1015 -26.60 31.23 6.89
C VAL A 1015 -26.71 31.88 5.51
N VAL A 1016 -27.90 31.81 4.89
CA VAL A 1016 -28.27 32.63 3.75
C VAL A 1016 -28.99 33.86 4.28
N LYS A 1017 -28.47 35.04 3.92
CA LYS A 1017 -28.99 36.31 4.41
C LYS A 1017 -30.44 36.45 3.96
N ASP A 1018 -31.33 36.80 4.90
CA ASP A 1018 -32.75 37.09 4.63
C ASP A 1018 -33.58 35.91 4.12
N LYS A 1019 -33.05 34.68 4.24
CA LYS A 1019 -33.74 33.43 3.87
C LYS A 1019 -33.59 32.41 5.01
N SER A 1020 -34.26 32.64 6.13
CA SER A 1020 -34.17 31.75 7.30
C SER A 1020 -35.07 30.51 7.24
N GLY A 1021 -35.98 30.45 6.26
CA GLY A 1021 -36.98 29.38 6.15
C GLY A 1021 -38.18 29.54 7.09
N TYR A 1022 -38.29 30.66 7.83
CA TYR A 1022 -39.44 30.97 8.70
C TYR A 1022 -40.23 32.16 8.15
N GLU A 1023 -41.56 32.06 8.13
CA GLU A 1023 -42.44 33.13 7.62
C GLU A 1023 -42.32 34.44 8.43
N ASP A 1024 -42.19 34.35 9.76
CA ASP A 1024 -42.16 35.51 10.66
C ASP A 1024 -40.88 36.36 10.53
N ASP A 1025 -39.75 35.73 10.19
CA ASP A 1025 -38.47 36.44 10.00
C ASP A 1025 -38.47 37.32 8.74
N ASN A 1026 -39.25 36.92 7.73
CA ASN A 1026 -39.40 37.67 6.48
C ASN A 1026 -40.37 38.85 6.63
N ARG A 1027 -41.32 38.79 7.57
CA ARG A 1027 -42.24 39.91 7.89
C ARG A 1027 -41.63 40.98 8.79
N ALA A 1028 -40.61 40.66 9.59
CA ALA A 1028 -39.93 41.62 10.46
C ALA A 1028 -39.09 42.70 9.73
N ARG A 1029 -39.24 42.81 8.40
CA ARG A 1029 -38.58 43.79 7.53
C ARG A 1029 -39.54 44.64 6.67
N LEU A 1030 -40.82 44.71 7.04
CA LEU A 1030 -41.75 45.73 6.55
C LEU A 1030 -41.88 46.88 7.54
#